data_AF-A0A8H3DQE4-F1
#
_entry.id   AF-A0A8H3DQE4-F1
#
_cell.length_a   1.000
_cell.length_b   1.000
_cell.length_c   1.000
_cell.angle_alpha   90.00
_cell.angle_beta   90.00
_cell.angle_gamma   90.00
#
_symmetry.space_group_name_H-M   'P 1'
#
loop_
_entity.id
_entity.type
_entity.pdbx_description
1 polymer ?
#
loop_
_entity_poly.entity_id
_entity_poly.type
_entity_poly.pdbx_seq_one_letter_code
_entity_poly.pdbx_strand_id
1 'polypeptide(L)'
;MAPSETPLNLLPYQKTILSECLDPSSSDLIVIARGLGLRKLVCSLLRIYDNSKSLVLLINCDPDEDTAIGEQLGVMGARYPGLRIIDYEMGSKARTELYNRGGLVSVTSRILVVDMLKKDIPTEKITGIVVMHAEKCSQLSLEAFIMRLYRDSNTEGFIKAFSDQPEQFTYGMSPLKTIMKELHVRKVHLYPRFHEEVNTSLQRRRADVVEIFPSMTPAMEEIHISLVQCMTATLQEIKRTNSTLDLDDINVESAYFRHFDAIVRRALAPVWHRVRPATKQLVNDLGTLRSLLVFLLSYDCVALHAYLETIVAANSQANAAGKGQKRANQSPWLYTDAANVLLTSARRRCYVNIAPEHRQRLQDAAAMDEEFALLDEIEGRDPGARQPNQDKRPPWLPHTMEPVLEELPKWKVLADVLKEIDESVIANSMKHSPGTNTTLVMVSNSRSATLIREYLGTMDKNSESPGRTMLMNRLKGYIYWKRELSDNNKPTKPPVGPSTSANTNTNESNPLAEAMRKKDAARAEIASRRRRVRGGGTTGVAAGRTGVKKEDDNAIPGEGIIATEADEIAEFLATQRELDAAGSMLSNAQALETLLAAEHSRPEEQEEEDYGLLEDEHIVLVRTYGDDGDDQLLTEIRPRYIVMMEPDLDFIRRVEVYRSASPGLAVRVYFMTYSKTVEEHKFLAGQRREKGAFESLIKEKGSMVLTIEDPRRGYNSNDSVIRTISSRIAGGGLREINAEPPRVVVDMREFRSTLPSILHLTQIQVVPATLTVGDYILTPDIVVERKSVPDLVSSFTSGRLYTQCEMMTAYYKQPVLLIEFEENKSFTLQAFQDPRSTVRKKDKAGPNAPEIDDWDIQSKLVLLTLAFPKLRIIWSSSPYATADIFAELKKNNKEPDPQVAITIGAEEGGDENAGVNQLAEEMLRALPGVTQKNYRGIMNRVGSLREFCELSLRQMQDIMGDEPGKACHTFIHTTRGETYMPK
;
A
#
# COMPACT_ATOMS: atom_id res chain seq x y z
N MET A 1 -18.77 3.36 45.74
CA MET A 1 -19.54 3.54 44.49
C MET A 1 -19.47 2.21 43.75
N ALA A 2 -20.58 1.47 43.70
CA ALA A 2 -20.66 0.23 42.94
C ALA A 2 -20.49 0.57 41.44
N PRO A 3 -19.73 -0.22 40.65
CA PRO A 3 -19.69 -0.03 39.22
C PRO A 3 -21.11 -0.27 38.70
N SER A 4 -21.73 0.75 38.14
CA SER A 4 -22.98 0.60 37.40
C SER A 4 -22.75 -0.46 36.35
N GLU A 5 -23.44 -1.58 36.46
CA GLU A 5 -23.62 -2.53 35.36
C GLU A 5 -24.05 -1.70 34.14
N THR A 6 -23.20 -1.57 33.13
CA THR A 6 -23.66 -1.16 31.80
C THR A 6 -24.22 -2.42 31.15
N PRO A 7 -25.55 -2.67 31.20
CA PRO A 7 -26.12 -3.77 30.46
C PRO A 7 -25.83 -3.51 28.99
N LEU A 8 -25.41 -4.56 28.32
CA LEU A 8 -25.34 -4.68 26.87
C LEU A 8 -26.54 -3.99 26.21
N ASN A 9 -26.34 -2.78 25.66
CA ASN A 9 -27.30 -2.13 24.77
C ASN A 9 -27.28 -2.82 23.40
N LEU A 10 -27.44 -4.14 23.40
CA LEU A 10 -27.64 -4.92 22.19
C LEU A 10 -29.03 -4.63 21.65
N LEU A 11 -29.08 -4.38 20.35
CA LEU A 11 -30.33 -4.25 19.63
C LEU A 11 -31.08 -5.59 19.58
N PRO A 12 -32.40 -5.59 19.39
CA PRO A 12 -33.19 -6.83 19.39
C PRO A 12 -32.64 -7.92 18.45
N TYR A 13 -32.29 -7.56 17.20
CA TYR A 13 -31.70 -8.52 16.26
C TYR A 13 -30.34 -9.08 16.75
N GLN A 14 -29.53 -8.27 17.43
CA GLN A 14 -28.24 -8.72 17.97
C GLN A 14 -28.44 -9.73 19.11
N LYS A 15 -29.51 -9.57 19.90
CA LYS A 15 -29.90 -10.53 20.93
C LYS A 15 -30.36 -11.85 20.31
N THR A 16 -31.11 -11.81 19.21
CA THR A 16 -31.51 -13.04 18.49
C THR A 16 -30.26 -13.77 17.98
N ILE A 17 -29.36 -13.08 17.29
CA ILE A 17 -28.10 -13.66 16.77
C ILE A 17 -27.33 -14.33 17.91
N LEU A 18 -27.13 -13.62 19.02
CA LEU A 18 -26.40 -14.13 20.18
C LEU A 18 -27.08 -15.37 20.78
N SER A 19 -28.41 -15.38 20.88
CA SER A 19 -29.16 -16.52 21.41
C SER A 19 -29.04 -17.78 20.54
N GLU A 20 -28.99 -17.62 19.22
CA GLU A 20 -28.76 -18.74 18.29
C GLU A 20 -27.32 -19.26 18.37
N CYS A 21 -26.36 -18.36 18.58
CA CYS A 21 -24.93 -18.70 18.64
C CYS A 21 -24.50 -19.26 20.01
N LEU A 22 -25.29 -19.07 21.06
CA LEU A 22 -24.87 -19.38 22.43
C LEU A 22 -24.77 -20.89 22.70
N ASP A 23 -25.50 -21.73 21.94
CA ASP A 23 -25.50 -23.17 22.15
C ASP A 23 -24.05 -23.74 22.06
N PRO A 24 -23.49 -24.28 23.16
CA PRO A 24 -22.14 -24.83 23.16
C PRO A 24 -22.03 -26.15 22.38
N SER A 25 -23.15 -26.81 22.11
CA SER A 25 -23.17 -28.06 21.34
C SER A 25 -23.18 -27.83 19.83
N SER A 26 -23.51 -26.62 19.39
CA SER A 26 -23.52 -26.26 17.97
C SER A 26 -22.19 -25.63 17.55
N SER A 27 -21.80 -25.88 16.31
CA SER A 27 -20.73 -25.14 15.64
C SER A 27 -21.34 -24.45 14.44
N ASP A 28 -21.19 -23.13 14.39
CA ASP A 28 -21.98 -22.24 13.55
C ASP A 28 -21.08 -21.21 12.84
N LEU A 29 -21.44 -20.90 11.60
CA LEU A 29 -20.84 -19.83 10.80
C LEU A 29 -21.85 -18.67 10.71
N ILE A 30 -21.45 -17.48 11.13
CA ILE A 30 -22.28 -16.28 11.06
C ILE A 30 -21.68 -15.32 10.04
N VAL A 31 -22.48 -15.01 9.03
CA VAL A 31 -22.16 -13.99 8.03
C VAL A 31 -23.14 -12.83 8.19
N ILE A 32 -22.63 -11.69 8.64
CA ILE A 32 -23.40 -10.47 8.88
C ILE A 32 -23.03 -9.41 7.85
N ALA A 33 -23.94 -8.50 7.49
CA ALA A 33 -23.56 -7.36 6.67
C ALA A 33 -22.65 -6.42 7.46
N ARG A 34 -21.60 -5.90 6.83
CA ARG A 34 -20.67 -4.94 7.44
C ARG A 34 -21.39 -3.70 7.97
N GLY A 35 -20.92 -3.17 9.09
CA GLY A 35 -21.54 -2.03 9.79
C GLY A 35 -22.73 -2.37 10.70
N LEU A 36 -23.13 -3.65 10.84
CA LEU A 36 -24.17 -4.08 11.79
C LEU A 36 -23.64 -4.44 13.20
N GLY A 37 -22.37 -4.17 13.49
CA GLY A 37 -21.78 -4.33 14.82
C GLY A 37 -21.30 -5.75 15.13
N LEU A 38 -20.51 -6.36 14.24
CA LEU A 38 -19.92 -7.69 14.44
C LEU A 38 -19.06 -7.74 15.71
N ARG A 39 -18.16 -6.77 15.91
CA ARG A 39 -17.29 -6.72 17.10
C ARG A 39 -18.07 -6.74 18.41
N LYS A 40 -19.21 -6.03 18.48
CA LYS A 40 -20.13 -6.06 19.64
C LYS A 40 -20.70 -7.45 19.90
N LEU A 41 -21.08 -8.18 18.85
CA LEU A 41 -21.57 -9.56 18.97
C LEU A 41 -20.48 -10.50 19.48
N VAL A 42 -19.27 -10.41 18.92
CA VAL A 42 -18.12 -11.25 19.31
C VAL A 42 -17.72 -10.98 20.76
N CYS A 43 -17.57 -9.71 21.15
CA CYS A 43 -17.25 -9.35 22.55
C CYS A 43 -18.33 -9.83 23.53
N SER A 44 -19.61 -9.78 23.13
CA SER A 44 -20.72 -10.29 23.94
C SER A 44 -20.66 -11.80 24.13
N LEU A 45 -20.34 -12.53 23.06
CA LEU A 45 -20.15 -13.98 23.12
C LEU A 45 -18.95 -14.34 24.01
N LEU A 46 -17.81 -13.69 23.79
CA LEU A 46 -16.58 -13.94 24.56
C LEU A 46 -16.78 -13.65 26.05
N ARG A 47 -17.49 -12.57 26.40
CA ARG A 47 -17.84 -12.25 27.79
C ARG A 47 -18.64 -13.36 28.47
N ILE A 48 -19.56 -14.02 27.76
CA ILE A 48 -20.35 -15.12 28.34
C ILE A 48 -19.46 -16.33 28.65
N TYR A 49 -18.42 -16.55 27.84
CA TYR A 49 -17.45 -17.64 28.04
C TYR A 49 -16.23 -17.26 28.90
N ASP A 50 -16.19 -16.05 29.45
CA ASP A 50 -15.12 -15.58 30.33
C ASP A 50 -15.18 -16.26 31.70
N ASN A 51 -14.52 -17.42 31.82
CA ASN A 51 -14.39 -18.19 33.05
C ASN A 51 -12.99 -18.82 33.13
N SER A 52 -12.40 -18.91 34.32
CA SER A 52 -11.10 -19.59 34.50
C SER A 52 -11.12 -21.09 34.20
N LYS A 53 -12.31 -21.70 34.14
CA LYS A 53 -12.45 -23.13 33.83
C LYS A 53 -12.62 -23.43 32.34
N SER A 54 -13.02 -22.43 31.54
CA SER A 54 -13.11 -22.55 30.09
C SER A 54 -11.84 -22.03 29.45
N LEU A 55 -11.39 -22.62 28.35
CA LEU A 55 -10.34 -22.06 27.51
C LEU A 55 -10.95 -21.78 26.14
N VAL A 56 -11.13 -20.51 25.80
CA VAL A 56 -11.63 -20.10 24.49
C VAL A 56 -10.53 -19.36 23.75
N LEU A 57 -10.25 -19.85 22.55
CA LEU A 57 -9.22 -19.28 21.67
C LEU A 57 -9.87 -18.40 20.62
N LEU A 58 -9.39 -17.17 20.49
CA LEU A 58 -9.71 -16.26 19.40
C LEU A 58 -8.56 -16.34 18.38
N ILE A 59 -8.90 -16.59 17.11
CA ILE A 59 -7.91 -16.75 16.04
C ILE A 59 -8.29 -15.92 14.80
N ASN A 60 -7.28 -15.65 13.97
CA ASN A 60 -7.39 -14.93 12.70
C ASN A 60 -7.90 -13.48 12.84
N CYS A 61 -7.55 -12.82 13.96
CA CYS A 61 -7.71 -11.38 14.15
C CYS A 61 -6.49 -10.63 13.65
N ASP A 62 -6.69 -9.40 13.19
CA ASP A 62 -5.61 -8.44 13.00
C ASP A 62 -5.17 -7.82 14.36
N PRO A 63 -3.91 -7.36 14.52
CA PRO A 63 -3.43 -6.83 15.81
C PRO A 63 -4.25 -5.66 16.37
N ASP A 64 -4.75 -4.80 15.48
CA ASP A 64 -5.62 -3.68 15.83
C ASP A 64 -6.98 -4.17 16.35
N GLU A 65 -7.52 -5.25 15.77
CA GLU A 65 -8.76 -5.86 16.22
C GLU A 65 -8.60 -6.55 17.59
N ASP A 66 -7.49 -7.24 17.81
CA ASP A 66 -7.18 -7.86 19.10
C ASP A 66 -7.16 -6.83 20.23
N THR A 67 -6.51 -5.69 19.98
CA THR A 67 -6.46 -4.56 20.92
C THR A 67 -7.87 -3.99 21.15
N ALA A 68 -8.62 -3.73 20.08
CA ALA A 68 -9.97 -3.17 20.17
C ALA A 68 -10.98 -4.11 20.87
N ILE A 69 -10.90 -5.42 20.61
CA ILE A 69 -11.72 -6.44 21.31
C ILE A 69 -11.31 -6.50 22.78
N GLY A 70 -10.01 -6.44 23.09
CA GLY A 70 -9.49 -6.39 24.45
C GLY A 70 -10.01 -5.19 25.24
N GLU A 71 -9.93 -3.98 24.66
CA GLU A 71 -10.46 -2.75 25.25
C GLU A 71 -11.97 -2.83 25.46
N GLN A 72 -12.71 -3.29 24.44
CA GLN A 72 -14.16 -3.42 24.53
C GLN A 72 -14.57 -4.44 25.61
N LEU A 73 -13.88 -5.57 25.73
CA LEU A 73 -14.08 -6.53 26.81
C LEU A 73 -13.76 -5.94 28.19
N GLY A 74 -12.73 -5.10 28.28
CA GLY A 74 -12.38 -4.34 29.48
C GLY A 74 -13.52 -3.40 29.92
N VAL A 75 -14.06 -2.61 28.98
CA VAL A 75 -15.24 -1.74 29.23
C VAL A 75 -16.47 -2.57 29.62
N MET A 76 -16.61 -3.77 29.07
CA MET A 76 -17.69 -4.69 29.41
C MET A 76 -17.51 -5.37 30.78
N GLY A 77 -16.42 -5.09 31.51
CA GLY A 77 -16.15 -5.66 32.82
C GLY A 77 -15.72 -7.12 32.78
N ALA A 78 -15.04 -7.54 31.71
CA ALA A 78 -14.38 -8.84 31.67
C ALA A 78 -13.37 -8.97 32.83
N ARG A 79 -13.16 -10.19 33.31
CA ARG A 79 -12.26 -10.47 34.44
C ARG A 79 -10.84 -10.09 34.07
N TYR A 80 -10.17 -9.25 34.86
CA TYR A 80 -8.75 -8.96 34.66
C TYR A 80 -7.89 -10.26 34.65
N PRO A 81 -7.03 -10.48 33.65
CA PRO A 81 -6.53 -9.52 32.63
C PRO A 81 -7.35 -9.39 31.32
N GLY A 82 -8.57 -9.93 31.26
CA GLY A 82 -9.44 -9.85 30.09
C GLY A 82 -8.98 -10.79 28.98
N LEU A 83 -8.97 -10.30 27.73
CA LEU A 83 -8.37 -11.00 26.60
C LEU A 83 -6.85 -10.96 26.73
N ARG A 84 -6.21 -12.14 26.77
CA ARG A 84 -4.74 -12.23 26.76
C ARG A 84 -4.25 -12.48 25.34
N ILE A 85 -3.45 -11.55 24.83
CA ILE A 85 -2.88 -11.62 23.49
C ILE A 85 -1.53 -12.34 23.57
N ILE A 86 -1.31 -13.30 22.67
CA ILE A 86 -0.07 -14.07 22.59
C ILE A 86 0.76 -13.57 21.42
N ASP A 87 1.86 -12.90 21.74
CA ASP A 87 2.85 -12.44 20.77
C ASP A 87 3.95 -13.48 20.51
N TYR A 88 4.66 -13.29 19.38
CA TYR A 88 5.78 -14.15 18.98
C TYR A 88 6.98 -14.05 19.94
N GLU A 89 7.09 -12.96 20.71
CA GLU A 89 8.16 -12.72 21.68
C GLU A 89 7.99 -13.54 22.97
N MET A 90 6.77 -13.99 23.25
CA MET A 90 6.50 -14.74 24.47
C MET A 90 7.03 -16.17 24.36
N GLY A 91 7.92 -16.57 25.27
CA GLY A 91 8.51 -17.91 25.28
C GLY A 91 7.48 -19.04 25.52
N SER A 92 7.75 -20.23 24.96
CA SER A 92 6.83 -21.40 25.01
C SER A 92 6.35 -21.74 26.42
N LYS A 93 7.23 -21.72 27.43
CA LYS A 93 6.85 -21.98 28.84
C LYS A 93 5.80 -21.01 29.38
N ALA A 94 5.94 -19.71 29.07
CA ALA A 94 4.98 -18.69 29.49
C ALA A 94 3.63 -18.88 28.78
N ARG A 95 3.64 -19.24 27.49
CA ARG A 95 2.41 -19.57 26.73
C ARG A 95 1.68 -20.77 27.33
N THR A 96 2.40 -21.85 27.64
CA THR A 96 1.83 -23.04 28.30
C THR A 96 1.20 -22.71 29.65
N GLU A 97 1.81 -21.82 30.43
CA GLU A 97 1.22 -21.38 31.70
C GLU A 97 -0.09 -20.61 31.46
N LEU A 98 -0.14 -19.71 30.47
CA LEU A 98 -1.35 -18.97 30.12
C LEU A 98 -2.48 -19.89 29.66
N TYR A 99 -2.20 -20.88 28.81
CA TYR A 99 -3.20 -21.86 28.38
C TYR A 99 -3.75 -22.67 29.57
N ASN A 100 -2.89 -23.08 30.50
CA ASN A 100 -3.31 -23.84 31.68
C ASN A 100 -4.11 -23.01 32.69
N ARG A 101 -3.90 -21.70 32.76
CA ARG A 101 -4.70 -20.79 33.59
C ARG A 101 -6.15 -20.65 33.11
N GLY A 102 -6.44 -20.95 31.84
CA GLY A 102 -7.78 -20.85 31.24
C GLY A 102 -8.25 -19.40 31.11
N GLY A 103 -9.39 -19.21 30.45
CA GLY A 103 -10.06 -17.96 30.10
C GLY A 103 -9.98 -17.64 28.61
N LEU A 104 -10.06 -16.36 28.26
CA LEU A 104 -9.97 -15.88 26.89
C LEU A 104 -8.50 -15.67 26.48
N VAL A 105 -8.12 -16.16 25.31
CA VAL A 105 -6.78 -16.03 24.76
C VAL A 105 -6.88 -15.75 23.27
N SER A 106 -6.25 -14.66 22.80
CA SER A 106 -6.04 -14.43 21.37
C SER A 106 -4.65 -14.92 20.97
N VAL A 107 -4.58 -15.65 19.86
CA VAL A 107 -3.34 -16.26 19.38
C VAL A 107 -3.32 -16.29 17.86
N THR A 108 -2.18 -15.93 17.29
CA THR A 108 -1.99 -16.00 15.83
C THR A 108 -2.03 -17.45 15.34
N SER A 109 -2.59 -17.68 14.15
CA SER A 109 -2.76 -19.03 13.59
C SER A 109 -1.46 -19.83 13.55
N ARG A 110 -0.33 -19.16 13.26
CA ARG A 110 0.99 -19.81 13.19
C ARG A 110 1.49 -20.30 14.55
N ILE A 111 1.38 -19.48 15.60
CA ILE A 111 1.80 -19.87 16.95
C ILE A 111 0.93 -21.03 17.44
N LEU A 112 -0.38 -20.96 17.21
CA LEU A 112 -1.31 -21.99 17.65
C LEU A 112 -1.05 -23.36 16.99
N VAL A 113 -0.78 -23.39 15.68
CA VAL A 113 -0.41 -24.64 14.99
C VAL A 113 0.83 -25.27 15.60
N VAL A 114 1.88 -24.47 15.84
CA VAL A 114 3.13 -24.98 16.44
C VAL A 114 2.90 -25.49 17.86
N ASP A 115 2.16 -24.74 18.67
CA ASP A 115 1.85 -25.11 20.06
C ASP A 115 0.98 -26.39 20.12
N MET A 116 0.02 -26.55 19.20
CA MET A 116 -0.80 -27.77 19.08
C MET A 116 0.03 -28.98 18.64
N LEU A 117 0.92 -28.82 17.66
CA LEU A 117 1.79 -29.91 17.18
C LEU A 117 2.82 -30.35 18.22
N LYS A 118 3.38 -29.40 18.99
CA LYS A 118 4.29 -29.69 20.11
C LYS A 118 3.58 -30.24 21.35
N LYS A 119 2.24 -30.14 21.40
CA LYS A 119 1.40 -30.43 22.57
C LYS A 119 1.70 -29.52 23.76
N ASP A 120 2.15 -28.29 23.50
CA ASP A 120 2.34 -27.24 24.50
C ASP A 120 0.98 -26.75 25.03
N ILE A 121 -0.06 -26.82 24.19
CA ILE A 121 -1.45 -26.60 24.56
C ILE A 121 -2.19 -27.95 24.64
N PRO A 122 -2.81 -28.29 25.78
CA PRO A 122 -3.66 -29.47 25.87
C PRO A 122 -4.97 -29.23 25.10
N THR A 123 -5.07 -29.77 23.89
CA THR A 123 -6.21 -29.59 22.96
C THR A 123 -7.55 -30.07 23.54
N GLU A 124 -7.52 -31.05 24.44
CA GLU A 124 -8.69 -31.56 25.17
C GLU A 124 -9.29 -30.53 26.13
N LYS A 125 -8.50 -29.57 26.65
CA LYS A 125 -9.00 -28.54 27.58
C LYS A 125 -9.66 -27.35 26.86
N ILE A 126 -9.50 -27.25 25.54
CA ILE A 126 -10.08 -26.16 24.76
C ILE A 126 -11.60 -26.33 24.76
N THR A 127 -12.31 -25.34 25.30
CA THR A 127 -13.77 -25.33 25.35
C THR A 127 -14.37 -24.96 23.99
N GLY A 128 -13.71 -24.06 23.27
CA GLY A 128 -14.11 -23.69 21.93
C GLY A 128 -13.13 -22.76 21.24
N ILE A 129 -13.29 -22.64 19.92
CA ILE A 129 -12.50 -21.73 19.08
C ILE A 129 -13.46 -20.75 18.41
N VAL A 130 -13.13 -19.47 18.49
CA VAL A 130 -13.78 -18.38 17.78
C VAL A 130 -12.86 -17.94 16.63
N VAL A 131 -13.35 -18.06 15.40
CA VAL A 131 -12.60 -17.73 14.18
C VAL A 131 -13.14 -16.43 13.60
N MET A 132 -12.28 -15.40 13.53
CA MET A 132 -12.58 -14.16 12.79
C MET A 132 -12.22 -14.33 11.31
N HIS A 133 -12.75 -13.45 10.45
CA HIS A 133 -12.49 -13.46 9.00
C HIS A 133 -12.63 -14.83 8.33
N ALA A 134 -13.76 -15.51 8.59
CA ALA A 134 -14.03 -16.85 8.08
C ALA A 134 -13.95 -16.96 6.54
N GLU A 135 -14.14 -15.86 5.81
CA GLU A 135 -14.00 -15.76 4.36
C GLU A 135 -12.59 -16.05 3.84
N LYS A 136 -11.55 -15.82 4.67
CA LYS A 136 -10.15 -16.08 4.31
C LYS A 136 -9.79 -17.56 4.46
N CYS A 137 -10.65 -18.37 5.08
CA CYS A 137 -10.41 -19.78 5.30
C CYS A 137 -10.50 -20.56 3.99
N SER A 138 -9.43 -21.27 3.65
CA SER A 138 -9.39 -22.17 2.49
C SER A 138 -8.82 -23.52 2.91
N GLN A 139 -8.94 -24.55 2.07
CA GLN A 139 -8.42 -25.88 2.37
C GLN A 139 -6.91 -25.87 2.73
N LEU A 140 -6.18 -24.92 2.17
CA LEU A 140 -4.74 -24.78 2.36
C LEU A 140 -4.36 -23.75 3.43
N SER A 141 -5.34 -23.09 4.07
CA SER A 141 -5.08 -22.09 5.10
C SER A 141 -4.70 -22.74 6.43
N LEU A 142 -4.04 -21.96 7.29
CA LEU A 142 -3.61 -22.43 8.61
C LEU A 142 -4.80 -22.67 9.53
N GLU A 143 -5.88 -21.91 9.37
CA GLU A 143 -7.12 -22.02 10.12
C GLU A 143 -7.76 -23.38 9.85
N ALA A 144 -7.83 -23.81 8.59
CA ALA A 144 -8.29 -25.15 8.23
C ALA A 144 -7.37 -26.25 8.81
N PHE A 145 -6.08 -25.98 8.96
CA PHE A 145 -5.15 -26.90 9.62
C PHE A 145 -5.39 -26.98 11.13
N ILE A 146 -5.60 -25.84 11.81
CA ILE A 146 -5.98 -25.78 13.23
C ILE A 146 -7.29 -26.53 13.46
N MET A 147 -8.30 -26.34 12.61
CA MET A 147 -9.60 -26.99 12.78
C MET A 147 -9.50 -28.52 12.70
N ARG A 148 -8.65 -29.04 11.79
CA ARG A 148 -8.38 -30.48 11.70
C ARG A 148 -7.66 -31.01 12.94
N LEU A 149 -6.56 -30.37 13.36
CA LEU A 149 -5.83 -30.75 14.57
C LEU A 149 -6.71 -30.72 15.82
N TYR A 150 -7.56 -29.70 15.91
CA TYR A 150 -8.53 -29.55 16.98
C TYR A 150 -9.56 -30.68 16.98
N ARG A 151 -10.18 -31.00 15.84
CA ARG A 151 -11.18 -32.07 15.74
C ARG A 151 -10.62 -33.49 15.84
N ASP A 152 -9.35 -33.69 15.51
CA ASP A 152 -8.68 -34.97 15.71
C ASP A 152 -8.62 -35.33 17.20
N SER A 153 -8.32 -34.34 18.05
CA SER A 153 -8.17 -34.52 19.51
C SER A 153 -9.45 -34.25 20.30
N ASN A 154 -10.24 -33.24 19.92
CA ASN A 154 -11.37 -32.71 20.67
C ASN A 154 -12.65 -32.71 19.84
N THR A 155 -13.62 -33.54 20.25
CA THR A 155 -14.92 -33.68 19.58
C THR A 155 -16.06 -32.94 20.27
N GLU A 156 -15.86 -32.45 21.50
CA GLU A 156 -16.92 -31.85 22.30
C GLU A 156 -16.96 -30.32 22.21
N GLY A 157 -15.81 -29.67 22.06
CA GLY A 157 -15.76 -28.21 22.05
C GLY A 157 -16.34 -27.59 20.77
N PHE A 158 -16.82 -26.35 20.90
CA PHE A 158 -17.50 -25.64 19.81
C PHE A 158 -16.54 -24.92 18.86
N ILE A 159 -17.02 -24.63 17.65
CA ILE A 159 -16.36 -23.73 16.70
C ILE A 159 -17.39 -22.67 16.30
N LYS A 160 -17.13 -21.40 16.58
CA LYS A 160 -17.95 -20.28 16.09
C LYS A 160 -17.11 -19.46 15.13
N ALA A 161 -17.57 -19.35 13.89
CA ALA A 161 -16.86 -18.59 12.85
C ALA A 161 -17.67 -17.36 12.46
N PHE A 162 -17.00 -16.24 12.29
CA PHE A 162 -17.60 -14.95 12.00
C PHE A 162 -17.01 -14.34 10.73
N SER A 163 -17.85 -13.67 9.95
CA SER A 163 -17.46 -12.88 8.80
C SER A 163 -18.43 -11.73 8.60
N ASP A 164 -17.91 -10.59 8.15
CA ASP A 164 -18.68 -9.43 7.69
C ASP A 164 -18.47 -9.09 6.20
N GLN A 165 -17.68 -9.90 5.46
CA GLN A 165 -17.37 -9.72 4.04
C GLN A 165 -18.03 -10.78 3.14
N PRO A 166 -19.34 -10.67 2.87
CA PRO A 166 -20.08 -11.66 2.08
C PRO A 166 -19.59 -11.76 0.63
N GLU A 167 -18.99 -10.70 0.07
CA GLU A 167 -18.55 -10.65 -1.32
C GLU A 167 -17.45 -11.68 -1.60
N GLN A 168 -16.63 -12.00 -0.60
CA GLN A 168 -15.57 -12.99 -0.76
C GLN A 168 -16.10 -14.41 -0.94
N PHE A 169 -17.29 -14.71 -0.40
CA PHE A 169 -17.98 -16.00 -0.60
C PHE A 169 -18.66 -16.13 -1.96
N THR A 170 -18.32 -15.30 -2.94
CA THR A 170 -18.86 -15.42 -4.32
C THR A 170 -17.85 -16.00 -5.31
N TYR A 171 -16.58 -16.12 -4.90
CA TYR A 171 -15.52 -16.59 -5.78
C TYR A 171 -15.36 -18.11 -5.71
N GLY A 172 -15.44 -18.78 -6.87
CA GLY A 172 -15.20 -20.22 -7.00
C GLY A 172 -16.47 -21.06 -7.09
N MET A 173 -16.30 -22.39 -7.12
CA MET A 173 -17.42 -23.34 -7.15
C MET A 173 -17.88 -23.67 -5.73
N SER A 174 -19.11 -23.27 -5.36
CA SER A 174 -19.71 -23.51 -4.04
C SER A 174 -18.77 -23.18 -2.85
N PRO A 175 -18.33 -21.91 -2.74
CA PRO A 175 -17.37 -21.49 -1.73
C PRO A 175 -17.91 -21.65 -0.31
N LEU A 176 -19.20 -21.39 -0.07
CA LEU A 176 -19.79 -21.52 1.27
C LEU A 176 -19.73 -22.98 1.74
N LYS A 177 -20.08 -23.93 0.88
CA LYS A 177 -19.98 -25.36 1.18
C LYS A 177 -18.55 -25.76 1.55
N THR A 178 -17.58 -25.26 0.79
CA THR A 178 -16.16 -25.57 0.98
C THR A 178 -15.69 -25.03 2.33
N ILE A 179 -15.97 -23.76 2.63
CA ILE A 179 -15.57 -23.12 3.90
C ILE A 179 -16.23 -23.81 5.10
N MET A 180 -17.52 -24.14 5.01
CA MET A 180 -18.21 -24.88 6.08
C MET A 180 -17.59 -26.27 6.33
N LYS A 181 -17.17 -26.97 5.26
CA LYS A 181 -16.46 -28.24 5.36
C LYS A 181 -15.11 -28.07 6.06
N GLU A 182 -14.31 -27.10 5.64
CA GLU A 182 -12.97 -26.87 6.22
C GLU A 182 -13.04 -26.40 7.68
N LEU A 183 -14.03 -25.57 8.03
CA LEU A 183 -14.28 -25.13 9.40
C LEU A 183 -14.97 -26.21 10.27
N HIS A 184 -15.37 -27.34 9.68
CA HIS A 184 -16.10 -28.41 10.36
C HIS A 184 -17.40 -27.91 11.03
N VAL A 185 -18.09 -27.00 10.34
CA VAL A 185 -19.33 -26.32 10.79
C VAL A 185 -20.52 -26.87 10.02
N ARG A 186 -21.66 -27.04 10.72
CA ARG A 186 -22.89 -27.63 10.14
C ARG A 186 -23.98 -26.60 9.84
N LYS A 187 -24.03 -25.51 10.60
CA LYS A 187 -25.06 -24.49 10.48
C LYS A 187 -24.44 -23.17 10.03
N VAL A 188 -25.16 -22.46 9.17
CA VAL A 188 -24.79 -21.12 8.72
C VAL A 188 -25.96 -20.16 8.93
N HIS A 189 -25.68 -19.02 9.54
CA HIS A 189 -26.63 -17.94 9.79
C HIS A 189 -26.24 -16.74 8.92
N LEU A 190 -27.17 -16.27 8.09
CA LEU A 190 -26.94 -15.18 7.14
C LEU A 190 -27.81 -13.99 7.56
N TYR A 191 -27.19 -12.87 7.91
CA TYR A 191 -27.86 -11.65 8.35
C TYR A 191 -27.54 -10.47 7.42
N PRO A 192 -28.12 -10.43 6.21
CA PRO A 192 -28.04 -9.26 5.34
C PRO A 192 -28.76 -8.05 5.95
N ARG A 193 -28.46 -6.84 5.48
CA ARG A 193 -29.19 -5.61 5.89
C ARG A 193 -30.69 -5.66 5.59
N PHE A 194 -31.11 -6.44 4.59
CA PHE A 194 -32.52 -6.65 4.22
C PHE A 194 -33.19 -7.83 4.96
N HIS A 195 -32.51 -8.46 5.93
CA HIS A 195 -33.10 -9.49 6.79
C HIS A 195 -34.28 -8.91 7.59
N GLU A 196 -35.36 -9.67 7.74
CA GLU A 196 -36.61 -9.19 8.36
C GLU A 196 -36.39 -8.64 9.78
N GLU A 197 -35.65 -9.35 10.63
CA GLU A 197 -35.38 -8.92 12.00
C GLU A 197 -34.50 -7.66 12.11
N VAL A 198 -33.49 -7.56 11.24
CA VAL A 198 -32.58 -6.40 11.17
C VAL A 198 -33.39 -5.19 10.72
N ASN A 199 -34.20 -5.36 9.68
CA ASN A 199 -35.06 -4.33 9.14
C ASN A 199 -36.09 -3.88 10.18
N THR A 200 -36.76 -4.80 10.87
CA THR A 200 -37.74 -4.49 11.92
C THR A 200 -37.11 -3.76 13.11
N SER A 201 -35.86 -4.08 13.45
CA SER A 201 -35.15 -3.41 14.54
C SER A 201 -34.74 -1.98 14.18
N LEU A 202 -34.21 -1.77 12.98
CA LEU A 202 -33.67 -0.47 12.53
C LEU A 202 -34.76 0.47 11.98
N GLN A 203 -35.83 -0.05 11.38
CA GLN A 203 -36.91 0.77 10.81
C GLN A 203 -37.75 1.51 11.87
N ARG A 204 -37.72 1.07 13.13
CA ARG A 204 -38.42 1.75 14.23
C ARG A 204 -38.02 3.23 14.34
N ARG A 205 -36.80 3.59 13.92
CA ARG A 205 -36.26 4.96 14.03
C ARG A 205 -35.35 5.29 12.84
N ARG A 206 -35.91 5.71 11.70
CA ARG A 206 -35.13 6.12 10.52
C ARG A 206 -34.43 7.47 10.70
N ALA A 207 -33.13 7.54 10.39
CA ALA A 207 -32.34 8.78 10.32
C ALA A 207 -33.06 9.87 9.50
N ASP A 208 -32.96 11.13 9.93
CA ASP A 208 -33.28 12.24 9.02
C ASP A 208 -32.07 12.43 8.11
N VAL A 209 -32.24 12.07 6.84
CA VAL A 209 -31.15 11.98 5.86
C VAL A 209 -31.37 13.05 4.80
N VAL A 210 -30.37 13.91 4.65
CA VAL A 210 -30.33 14.93 3.60
C VAL A 210 -29.27 14.53 2.60
N GLU A 211 -29.72 14.08 1.43
CA GLU A 211 -28.85 13.75 0.30
C GLU A 211 -28.59 15.00 -0.53
N ILE A 212 -27.31 15.37 -0.69
CA ILE A 212 -26.92 16.54 -1.47
C ILE A 212 -26.09 16.09 -2.66
N PHE A 213 -26.47 16.56 -3.84
CA PHE A 213 -25.85 16.19 -5.12
C PHE A 213 -25.13 17.38 -5.76
N PRO A 214 -23.91 17.74 -5.30
CA PRO A 214 -23.13 18.78 -5.94
C PRO A 214 -22.79 18.39 -7.39
N SER A 215 -22.88 19.35 -8.30
CA SER A 215 -22.45 19.17 -9.71
C SER A 215 -20.95 19.50 -9.85
N MET A 216 -20.24 18.77 -10.71
CA MET A 216 -18.85 19.09 -11.07
C MET A 216 -18.78 20.43 -11.81
N THR A 217 -17.64 21.11 -11.72
CA THR A 217 -17.37 22.28 -12.56
C THR A 217 -17.12 21.85 -14.01
N PRO A 218 -17.33 22.72 -15.01
CA PRO A 218 -17.09 22.37 -16.41
C PRO A 218 -15.65 21.90 -16.70
N ALA A 219 -14.65 22.50 -16.04
CA ALA A 219 -13.25 22.12 -16.19
C ALA A 219 -12.94 20.75 -15.55
N MET A 220 -13.58 20.45 -14.42
CA MET A 220 -13.48 19.14 -13.75
C MET A 220 -14.14 18.02 -14.58
N GLU A 221 -15.28 18.32 -15.22
CA GLU A 221 -15.96 17.39 -16.13
C GLU A 221 -15.09 17.07 -17.36
N GLU A 222 -14.46 18.08 -17.96
CA GLU A 222 -13.52 17.90 -19.08
C GLU A 222 -12.34 16.99 -18.72
N ILE A 223 -11.78 17.17 -17.51
CA ILE A 223 -10.72 16.30 -16.97
C ILE A 223 -11.22 14.87 -16.75
N HIS A 224 -12.40 14.71 -16.14
CA HIS A 224 -12.99 13.40 -15.89
C HIS A 224 -13.21 12.62 -17.20
N ILE A 225 -13.79 13.26 -18.22
CA ILE A 225 -14.00 12.65 -19.55
C ILE A 225 -12.66 12.24 -20.17
N SER A 226 -11.65 13.12 -20.10
CA SER A 226 -10.32 12.85 -20.65
C SER A 226 -9.63 11.66 -19.97
N LEU A 227 -9.74 11.55 -18.64
CA LEU A 227 -9.21 10.42 -17.87
C LEU A 227 -9.91 9.10 -18.25
N VAL A 228 -11.24 9.11 -18.36
CA VAL A 228 -12.02 7.92 -18.77
C VAL A 228 -11.65 7.47 -20.18
N GLN A 229 -11.40 8.40 -21.10
CA GLN A 229 -10.91 8.09 -22.45
C GLN A 229 -9.51 7.45 -22.42
N CYS A 230 -8.58 8.00 -21.62
CA CYS A 230 -7.24 7.41 -21.43
C CYS A 230 -7.31 5.99 -20.85
N MET A 231 -8.17 5.77 -19.86
CA MET A 231 -8.40 4.44 -19.28
C MET A 231 -9.00 3.47 -20.29
N THR A 232 -9.95 3.92 -21.11
CA THR A 232 -10.57 3.08 -22.15
C THR A 232 -9.54 2.66 -23.20
N ALA A 233 -8.69 3.59 -23.65
CA ALA A 233 -7.63 3.31 -24.62
C ALA A 233 -6.58 2.33 -24.07
N THR A 234 -6.12 2.52 -22.82
CA THR A 234 -5.17 1.60 -22.17
C THR A 234 -5.77 0.21 -21.95
N LEU A 235 -7.06 0.13 -21.61
CA LEU A 235 -7.76 -1.13 -21.45
C LEU A 235 -7.88 -1.91 -22.77
N GLN A 236 -8.22 -1.21 -23.86
CA GLN A 236 -8.27 -1.80 -25.20
C GLN A 236 -6.91 -2.34 -25.63
N GLU A 237 -5.81 -1.65 -25.31
CA GLU A 237 -4.46 -2.10 -25.61
C GLU A 237 -4.05 -3.35 -24.81
N ILE A 238 -4.46 -3.44 -23.54
CA ILE A 238 -4.27 -4.64 -22.72
C ILE A 238 -5.04 -5.82 -23.31
N LYS A 239 -6.31 -5.62 -23.71
CA LYS A 239 -7.14 -6.66 -24.34
C LYS A 239 -6.55 -7.13 -25.68
N ARG A 240 -6.06 -6.18 -26.50
CA ARG A 240 -5.43 -6.47 -27.79
C ARG A 240 -4.16 -7.31 -27.64
N THR A 241 -3.37 -7.06 -26.60
CA THR A 241 -2.08 -7.74 -26.38
C THR A 241 -2.24 -9.14 -25.77
N ASN A 242 -3.32 -9.38 -25.02
CA ASN A 242 -3.58 -10.64 -24.32
C ASN A 242 -4.91 -11.28 -24.76
N SER A 243 -5.09 -11.49 -26.06
CA SER A 243 -6.30 -12.10 -26.65
C SER A 243 -6.57 -13.56 -26.23
N THR A 244 -5.63 -14.19 -25.54
CA THR A 244 -5.75 -15.56 -25.01
C THR A 244 -6.46 -15.64 -23.67
N LEU A 245 -6.61 -14.51 -22.97
CA LEU A 245 -7.33 -14.42 -21.71
C LEU A 245 -8.76 -13.97 -22.00
N ASP A 246 -9.74 -14.63 -21.39
CA ASP A 246 -11.11 -14.16 -21.37
C ASP A 246 -11.18 -12.91 -20.47
N LEU A 247 -11.22 -11.74 -21.10
CA LEU A 247 -11.21 -10.42 -20.44
C LEU A 247 -12.55 -9.71 -20.62
N ASP A 248 -13.63 -10.45 -20.86
CA ASP A 248 -14.97 -9.87 -21.05
C ASP A 248 -15.49 -9.19 -19.78
N ASP A 249 -15.09 -9.69 -18.59
CA ASP A 249 -15.37 -9.08 -17.28
C ASP A 249 -14.62 -7.74 -17.04
N ILE A 250 -13.62 -7.44 -17.87
CA ILE A 250 -12.83 -6.20 -17.76
C ILE A 250 -13.50 -5.10 -18.59
N ASN A 251 -14.40 -4.35 -17.95
CA ASN A 251 -15.02 -3.16 -18.52
C ASN A 251 -14.59 -1.88 -17.78
N VAL A 252 -14.93 -0.72 -18.33
CA VAL A 252 -14.61 0.59 -17.71
C VAL A 252 -15.32 0.74 -16.37
N GLU A 253 -16.53 0.19 -16.23
CA GLU A 253 -17.31 0.20 -14.99
C GLU A 253 -16.62 -0.56 -13.84
N SER A 254 -15.98 -1.68 -14.16
CA SER A 254 -15.15 -2.50 -13.28
C SER A 254 -13.80 -1.83 -13.00
N ALA A 255 -13.26 -1.04 -13.93
CA ALA A 255 -12.00 -0.34 -13.79
C ALA A 255 -12.02 0.75 -12.69
N TYR A 256 -13.20 1.24 -12.33
CA TYR A 256 -13.37 2.22 -11.24
C TYR A 256 -13.09 1.65 -9.84
N PHE A 257 -13.13 0.32 -9.64
CA PHE A 257 -12.93 -0.26 -8.30
C PHE A 257 -11.46 -0.39 -7.91
N ARG A 258 -11.16 -0.17 -6.61
CA ARG A 258 -9.82 -0.41 -6.03
C ARG A 258 -9.34 -1.86 -6.22
N HIS A 259 -10.27 -2.81 -6.19
CA HIS A 259 -10.02 -4.24 -6.44
C HIS A 259 -9.77 -4.59 -7.91
N PHE A 260 -9.91 -3.65 -8.84
CA PHE A 260 -9.67 -3.91 -10.25
C PHE A 260 -8.23 -4.32 -10.53
N ASP A 261 -7.24 -3.66 -9.92
CA ASP A 261 -5.84 -4.07 -10.03
C ASP A 261 -5.61 -5.48 -9.49
N ALA A 262 -6.31 -5.86 -8.42
CA ALA A 262 -6.24 -7.22 -7.88
C ALA A 262 -6.90 -8.23 -8.83
N ILE A 263 -7.99 -7.86 -9.50
CA ILE A 263 -8.65 -8.69 -10.53
C ILE A 263 -7.73 -8.85 -11.75
N VAL A 264 -7.15 -7.76 -12.25
CA VAL A 264 -6.20 -7.75 -13.37
C VAL A 264 -4.93 -8.51 -13.01
N ARG A 265 -4.37 -8.27 -11.81
CA ARG A 265 -3.22 -9.02 -11.31
C ARG A 265 -3.55 -10.47 -11.06
N ARG A 266 -4.75 -10.84 -10.62
CA ARG A 266 -5.18 -12.24 -10.45
C ARG A 266 -5.37 -12.94 -11.80
N ALA A 267 -5.98 -12.26 -12.77
CA ALA A 267 -6.13 -12.76 -14.14
C ALA A 267 -4.77 -12.91 -14.84
N LEU A 268 -3.85 -11.97 -14.60
CA LEU A 268 -2.51 -11.98 -15.18
C LEU A 268 -1.49 -12.76 -14.32
N ALA A 269 -1.74 -13.06 -13.05
CA ALA A 269 -0.81 -13.74 -12.12
C ALA A 269 -0.31 -15.08 -12.66
N PRO A 270 -1.17 -15.93 -13.27
CA PRO A 270 -0.72 -17.18 -13.87
C PRO A 270 0.36 -16.99 -14.94
N VAL A 271 0.32 -15.85 -15.65
CA VAL A 271 1.16 -15.54 -16.81
C VAL A 271 2.10 -14.36 -16.53
N TRP A 272 2.14 -13.79 -15.32
CA TRP A 272 2.79 -12.49 -15.03
C TRP A 272 4.27 -12.47 -15.40
N HIS A 273 4.94 -13.62 -15.27
CA HIS A 273 6.32 -13.80 -15.69
C HIS A 273 6.52 -13.81 -17.22
N ARG A 274 5.51 -14.25 -18.00
CA ARG A 274 5.48 -14.22 -19.48
C ARG A 274 4.97 -12.90 -20.05
N VAL A 275 4.27 -12.10 -19.25
CA VAL A 275 3.74 -10.81 -19.67
C VAL A 275 4.91 -9.88 -20.01
N ARG A 276 4.86 -9.28 -21.21
CA ARG A 276 5.89 -8.34 -21.71
C ARG A 276 6.03 -7.15 -20.75
N PRO A 277 7.24 -6.59 -20.56
CA PRO A 277 7.44 -5.40 -19.74
C PRO A 277 6.51 -4.23 -20.10
N ALA A 278 6.21 -4.05 -21.39
CA ALA A 278 5.27 -3.04 -21.86
C ALA A 278 3.85 -3.24 -21.29
N THR A 279 3.35 -4.46 -21.21
CA THR A 279 2.04 -4.76 -20.63
C THR A 279 2.04 -4.61 -19.11
N LYS A 280 3.16 -4.94 -18.43
CA LYS A 280 3.32 -4.64 -16.99
C LYS A 280 3.25 -3.14 -16.73
N GLN A 281 3.86 -2.33 -17.60
CA GLN A 281 3.75 -0.88 -17.53
C GLN A 281 2.32 -0.40 -17.75
N LEU A 282 1.58 -0.93 -18.73
CA LEU A 282 0.17 -0.56 -18.95
C LEU A 282 -0.73 -0.86 -17.74
N VAL A 283 -0.47 -1.96 -17.01
CA VAL A 283 -1.20 -2.28 -15.77
C VAL A 283 -0.88 -1.26 -14.67
N ASN A 284 0.39 -0.83 -14.55
CA ASN A 284 0.77 0.23 -13.61
C ASN A 284 0.19 1.60 -14.01
N ASP A 285 0.15 1.90 -15.32
CA ASP A 285 -0.44 3.11 -15.86
C ASP A 285 -1.95 3.18 -15.56
N LEU A 286 -2.66 2.06 -15.70
CA LEU A 286 -4.07 1.95 -15.37
C LEU A 286 -4.34 2.19 -13.87
N GLY A 287 -3.45 1.68 -13.00
CA GLY A 287 -3.46 1.99 -11.57
C GLY A 287 -3.26 3.50 -11.31
N THR A 288 -2.37 4.15 -12.05
CA THR A 288 -2.11 5.59 -11.95
C THR A 288 -3.30 6.42 -12.42
N LEU A 289 -3.88 6.10 -13.59
CA LEU A 289 -5.07 6.77 -14.13
C LEU A 289 -6.28 6.65 -13.21
N ARG A 290 -6.48 5.48 -12.58
CA ARG A 290 -7.55 5.27 -11.60
C ARG A 290 -7.34 6.11 -10.34
N SER A 291 -6.09 6.19 -9.85
CA SER A 291 -5.77 7.07 -8.72
C SER A 291 -6.04 8.55 -9.06
N LEU A 292 -5.73 8.98 -10.30
CA LEU A 292 -6.02 10.34 -10.77
C LEU A 292 -7.53 10.66 -10.77
N LEU A 293 -8.41 9.70 -11.10
CA LEU A 293 -9.86 9.90 -11.00
C LEU A 293 -10.32 10.16 -9.56
N VAL A 294 -9.72 9.49 -8.57
CA VAL A 294 -10.02 9.72 -7.15
C VAL A 294 -9.41 11.05 -6.68
N PHE A 295 -8.20 11.36 -7.13
CA PHE A 295 -7.52 12.62 -6.79
C PHE A 295 -8.25 13.83 -7.36
N LEU A 296 -8.90 13.71 -8.52
CA LEU A 296 -9.75 14.78 -9.06
C LEU A 296 -10.83 15.25 -8.08
N LEU A 297 -11.43 14.31 -7.33
CA LEU A 297 -12.51 14.58 -6.38
C LEU A 297 -12.02 15.00 -4.99
N SER A 298 -10.79 14.61 -4.62
CA SER A 298 -10.28 14.73 -3.24
C SER A 298 -9.12 15.73 -3.07
N TYR A 299 -8.36 16.01 -4.13
CA TYR A 299 -7.23 16.96 -4.08
C TYR A 299 -7.69 18.35 -4.50
N ASP A 300 -7.01 19.36 -3.97
CA ASP A 300 -7.09 20.73 -4.47
C ASP A 300 -6.52 20.85 -5.89
N CYS A 301 -6.95 21.89 -6.60
CA CYS A 301 -6.54 22.12 -7.99
C CYS A 301 -5.02 22.21 -8.15
N VAL A 302 -4.34 22.88 -7.20
CA VAL A 302 -2.88 23.07 -7.21
C VAL A 302 -2.13 21.75 -7.02
N ALA A 303 -2.49 20.94 -6.01
CA ALA A 303 -1.82 19.67 -5.78
C ALA A 303 -2.07 18.67 -6.93
N LEU A 304 -3.27 18.63 -7.51
CA LEU A 304 -3.55 17.78 -8.67
C LEU A 304 -2.67 18.18 -9.87
N HIS A 305 -2.51 19.47 -10.12
CA HIS A 305 -1.65 19.96 -11.20
C HIS A 305 -0.17 19.64 -10.96
N ALA A 306 0.34 19.87 -9.75
CA ALA A 306 1.72 19.53 -9.37
C ALA A 306 2.00 18.02 -9.51
N TYR A 307 1.04 17.19 -9.14
CA TYR A 307 1.14 15.73 -9.29
C TYR A 307 1.21 15.31 -10.77
N LEU A 308 0.39 15.92 -11.63
CA LEU A 308 0.45 15.69 -13.09
C LEU A 308 1.80 16.14 -13.69
N GLU A 309 2.32 17.31 -13.29
CA GLU A 309 3.66 17.76 -13.72
C GLU A 309 4.76 16.80 -13.25
N THR A 310 4.63 16.25 -12.04
CA THR A 310 5.56 15.23 -11.51
C THR A 310 5.53 13.94 -12.35
N ILE A 311 4.35 13.49 -12.79
CA ILE A 311 4.23 12.34 -13.69
C ILE A 311 4.90 12.63 -15.04
N VAL A 312 4.68 13.83 -15.61
CA VAL A 312 5.31 14.24 -16.87
C VAL A 312 6.84 14.30 -16.71
N ALA A 313 7.34 14.88 -15.62
CA ALA A 313 8.76 14.94 -15.31
C ALA A 313 9.38 13.55 -15.14
N ALA A 314 8.69 12.62 -14.47
CA ALA A 314 9.15 11.24 -14.30
C ALA A 314 9.27 10.48 -15.63
N ASN A 315 8.43 10.81 -16.62
CA ASN A 315 8.43 10.20 -17.95
C ASN A 315 9.29 10.95 -18.98
N SER A 316 9.82 12.13 -18.63
CA SER A 316 10.62 12.98 -19.50
C SER A 316 11.97 12.35 -19.87
N GLN A 317 12.52 12.73 -21.01
CA GLN A 317 13.76 12.14 -21.55
C GLN A 317 15.00 12.45 -20.68
N ALA A 318 14.94 13.46 -19.81
CA ALA A 318 16.03 13.84 -18.92
C ALA A 318 16.32 12.79 -17.82
N ASN A 319 15.31 11.98 -17.44
CA ASN A 319 15.45 10.90 -16.46
C ASN A 319 15.93 9.57 -17.07
N ALA A 320 16.08 9.49 -18.40
CA ALA A 320 16.66 8.32 -19.07
C ALA A 320 18.19 8.34 -18.94
N ALA A 321 18.68 7.94 -17.76
CA ALA A 321 20.10 7.72 -17.53
C ALA A 321 20.65 6.69 -18.54
N GLY A 322 21.45 7.18 -19.48
CA GLY A 322 22.23 6.36 -20.41
C GLY A 322 21.72 6.37 -21.85
N LYS A 323 22.60 6.81 -22.77
CA LYS A 323 22.40 6.87 -24.24
C LYS A 323 22.05 5.53 -24.94
N GLY A 324 21.71 4.47 -24.19
CA GLY A 324 21.40 3.12 -24.70
C GLY A 324 20.07 2.51 -24.24
N GLN A 325 19.40 3.03 -23.20
CA GLN A 325 18.09 2.53 -22.73
C GLN A 325 16.96 3.43 -23.22
N LYS A 326 16.77 3.50 -24.55
CA LYS A 326 15.62 4.22 -25.13
C LYS A 326 14.34 3.41 -24.93
N ARG A 327 13.30 4.05 -24.38
CA ARG A 327 11.86 3.70 -24.45
C ARG A 327 11.30 2.59 -23.54
N ALA A 328 12.04 2.03 -22.58
CA ALA A 328 11.50 0.91 -21.79
C ALA A 328 10.42 1.32 -20.75
N ASN A 329 10.45 2.56 -20.24
CA ASN A 329 9.65 2.98 -19.08
C ASN A 329 8.72 4.18 -19.32
N GLN A 330 8.44 4.56 -20.58
CA GLN A 330 7.52 5.68 -20.85
C GLN A 330 6.07 5.20 -20.91
N SER A 331 5.19 5.83 -20.15
CA SER A 331 3.75 5.55 -20.14
C SER A 331 3.09 5.98 -21.47
N PRO A 332 2.53 5.05 -22.28
CA PRO A 332 1.99 5.37 -23.61
C PRO A 332 0.79 6.31 -23.60
N TRP A 333 0.02 6.35 -22.52
CA TRP A 333 -1.19 7.16 -22.43
C TRP A 333 -0.91 8.68 -22.42
N LEU A 334 0.29 9.10 -21.99
CA LEU A 334 0.71 10.50 -21.97
C LEU A 334 0.83 11.12 -23.38
N TYR A 335 0.91 10.29 -24.42
CA TYR A 335 0.99 10.74 -25.82
C TYR A 335 -0.37 10.81 -26.51
N THR A 336 -1.47 10.59 -25.77
CA THR A 336 -2.83 10.68 -26.33
C THR A 336 -3.34 12.12 -26.34
N ASP A 337 -4.19 12.46 -27.30
CA ASP A 337 -4.81 13.79 -27.35
C ASP A 337 -5.64 14.09 -26.09
N ALA A 338 -6.24 13.05 -25.48
CA ALA A 338 -6.95 13.16 -24.21
C ALA A 338 -6.02 13.58 -23.05
N ALA A 339 -4.77 13.12 -23.03
CA ALA A 339 -3.79 13.56 -22.04
C ALA A 339 -3.42 15.05 -22.21
N ASN A 340 -3.43 15.58 -23.43
CA ASN A 340 -3.16 16.99 -23.69
C ASN A 340 -4.27 17.90 -23.15
N VAL A 341 -5.52 17.48 -23.37
CA VAL A 341 -6.69 18.16 -22.81
C VAL A 341 -6.64 18.11 -21.29
N LEU A 342 -6.36 16.94 -20.70
CA LEU A 342 -6.18 16.77 -19.26
C LEU A 342 -5.17 17.76 -18.66
N LEU A 343 -3.95 17.83 -19.21
CA LEU A 343 -2.89 18.70 -18.71
C LEU A 343 -3.25 20.18 -18.86
N THR A 344 -3.84 20.55 -20.00
CA THR A 344 -4.25 21.93 -20.28
C THR A 344 -5.36 22.39 -19.35
N SER A 345 -6.39 21.56 -19.15
CA SER A 345 -7.51 21.85 -18.28
C SER A 345 -7.08 21.87 -16.83
N ALA A 346 -6.24 20.93 -16.36
CA ALA A 346 -5.68 20.96 -15.01
C ALA A 346 -4.92 22.26 -14.70
N ARG A 347 -4.12 22.76 -15.65
CA ARG A 347 -3.44 24.06 -15.52
C ARG A 347 -4.45 25.22 -15.41
N ARG A 348 -5.45 25.25 -16.30
CA ARG A 348 -6.50 26.31 -16.31
C ARG A 348 -7.27 26.42 -15.01
N ARG A 349 -7.42 25.33 -14.24
CA ARG A 349 -8.05 25.34 -12.90
C ARG A 349 -7.23 26.10 -11.86
N CYS A 350 -5.90 26.12 -12.03
CA CYS A 350 -4.98 26.79 -11.12
C CYS A 350 -4.77 28.24 -11.55
N TYR A 351 -4.35 28.43 -12.80
CA TYR A 351 -4.00 29.74 -13.34
C TYR A 351 -4.13 29.80 -14.86
N VAL A 352 -4.24 31.02 -15.38
CA VAL A 352 -4.24 31.31 -16.81
C VAL A 352 -3.08 32.24 -17.12
N ASN A 353 -2.39 31.98 -18.23
CA ASN A 353 -1.34 32.87 -18.70
C ASN A 353 -1.96 34.13 -19.32
N ILE A 354 -1.52 35.28 -18.84
CA ILE A 354 -2.07 36.58 -19.22
C ILE A 354 -1.63 36.93 -20.66
N ALA A 355 -2.56 37.45 -21.46
CA ALA A 355 -2.27 37.95 -22.81
C ALA A 355 -1.21 39.07 -22.77
N PRO A 356 -0.31 39.18 -23.77
CA PRO A 356 0.82 40.13 -23.74
C PRO A 356 0.40 41.60 -23.58
N GLU A 357 -0.78 41.98 -24.08
CA GLU A 357 -1.34 43.33 -23.91
C GLU A 357 -1.74 43.64 -22.46
N HIS A 358 -2.28 42.65 -21.74
CA HIS A 358 -2.65 42.78 -20.33
C HIS A 358 -1.41 42.67 -19.42
N ARG A 359 -0.41 41.88 -19.82
CA ARG A 359 0.92 41.83 -19.17
C ARG A 359 1.59 43.20 -19.16
N GLN A 360 1.55 43.93 -20.27
CA GLN A 360 2.12 45.28 -20.36
C GLN A 360 1.39 46.24 -19.42
N ARG A 361 0.04 46.25 -19.41
CA ARG A 361 -0.74 47.10 -18.50
C ARG A 361 -0.45 46.84 -17.02
N LEU A 362 -0.26 45.57 -16.63
CA LEU A 362 0.06 45.21 -15.25
C LEU A 362 1.48 45.61 -14.86
N GLN A 363 2.44 45.51 -15.79
CA GLN A 363 3.80 46.02 -15.59
C GLN A 363 3.81 47.55 -15.47
N ASP A 364 3.05 48.24 -16.31
CA ASP A 364 2.91 49.70 -16.25
C ASP A 364 2.22 50.17 -14.96
N ALA A 365 1.22 49.41 -14.47
CA ALA A 365 0.54 49.68 -13.20
C ALA A 365 1.45 49.42 -11.98
N ALA A 366 2.23 48.33 -11.99
CA ALA A 366 3.20 48.04 -10.94
C ALA A 366 4.33 49.09 -10.89
N ALA A 367 4.82 49.52 -12.05
CA ALA A 367 5.81 50.60 -12.15
C ALA A 367 5.25 51.94 -11.63
N MET A 368 3.99 52.26 -11.92
CA MET A 368 3.31 53.42 -11.33
C MET A 368 3.17 53.28 -9.81
N ASP A 369 2.76 52.13 -9.29
CA ASP A 369 2.63 51.91 -7.84
C ASP A 369 3.98 52.03 -7.10
N GLU A 370 5.08 51.54 -7.70
CA GLU A 370 6.44 51.74 -7.18
C GLU A 370 6.88 53.21 -7.24
N GLU A 371 6.55 53.91 -8.33
CA GLU A 371 6.83 55.35 -8.48
C GLU A 371 6.02 56.19 -7.48
N PHE A 372 4.76 55.84 -7.22
CA PHE A 372 3.92 56.46 -6.19
C PHE A 372 4.39 56.14 -4.77
N ALA A 373 4.90 54.93 -4.51
CA ALA A 373 5.46 54.55 -3.21
C ALA A 373 6.76 55.33 -2.91
N LEU A 374 7.63 55.50 -3.92
CA LEU A 374 8.81 56.37 -3.84
C LEU A 374 8.44 57.84 -3.62
N LEU A 375 7.38 58.33 -4.26
CA LEU A 375 6.87 59.70 -4.06
C LEU A 375 6.28 59.90 -2.66
N ASP A 376 5.54 58.93 -2.11
CA ASP A 376 5.01 58.98 -0.74
C ASP A 376 6.15 58.97 0.31
N GLU A 377 7.24 58.23 0.06
CA GLU A 377 8.48 58.25 0.87
C GLU A 377 9.21 59.61 0.81
N ILE A 378 9.28 60.24 -0.38
CA ILE A 378 9.93 61.54 -0.58
C ILE A 378 9.09 62.69 0.03
N GLU A 379 7.75 62.61 -0.03
CA GLU A 379 6.84 63.61 0.55
C GLU A 379 6.62 63.45 2.05
N GLY A 380 7.18 62.41 2.69
CA GLY A 380 7.04 62.17 4.13
C GLY A 380 5.60 61.91 4.58
N ARG A 381 4.75 61.37 3.68
CA ARG A 381 3.38 60.97 4.00
C ARG A 381 3.37 59.57 4.60
N ASP A 382 2.59 59.39 5.65
CA ASP A 382 2.42 58.10 6.33
C ASP A 382 1.72 57.10 5.38
N PRO A 383 2.33 55.96 5.01
CA PRO A 383 1.80 55.03 4.02
C PRO A 383 0.47 54.36 4.43
N GLY A 384 0.04 54.54 5.68
CA GLY A 384 -1.21 53.98 6.22
C GLY A 384 -2.49 54.78 5.93
N ALA A 385 -2.43 55.94 5.27
CA ALA A 385 -3.60 56.82 5.09
C ALA A 385 -4.47 56.51 3.85
N ARG A 386 -4.05 55.60 2.96
CA ARG A 386 -4.87 55.12 1.84
C ARG A 386 -5.63 53.88 2.27
N GLN A 387 -6.97 53.90 2.18
CA GLN A 387 -7.81 52.72 2.37
C GLN A 387 -7.23 51.55 1.55
N PRO A 388 -7.01 50.36 2.15
CA PRO A 388 -6.47 49.23 1.42
C PRO A 388 -7.52 48.80 0.39
N ASN A 389 -7.26 49.12 -0.87
CA ASN A 389 -8.03 48.57 -1.98
C ASN A 389 -7.86 47.04 -1.90
N GLN A 390 -8.96 46.30 -1.75
CA GLN A 390 -8.97 44.85 -1.49
C GLN A 390 -8.33 44.01 -2.62
N ASP A 391 -7.98 44.64 -3.76
CA ASP A 391 -7.43 44.00 -4.96
C ASP A 391 -5.94 44.34 -5.23
N LYS A 392 -5.10 44.44 -4.18
CA LYS A 392 -3.64 44.50 -4.42
C LYS A 392 -3.09 43.11 -4.75
N ARG A 393 -2.57 42.95 -5.98
CA ARG A 393 -1.91 41.72 -6.43
C ARG A 393 -0.73 41.39 -5.49
N PRO A 394 -0.59 40.14 -5.01
CA PRO A 394 0.52 39.78 -4.13
C PRO A 394 1.88 39.94 -4.84
N PRO A 395 2.91 40.47 -4.16
CA PRO A 395 4.20 40.77 -4.79
C PRO A 395 4.93 39.51 -5.28
N TRP A 396 4.73 38.37 -4.62
CA TRP A 396 5.36 37.09 -4.97
C TRP A 396 4.79 36.44 -6.24
N LEU A 397 3.71 36.96 -6.81
CA LEU A 397 3.00 36.34 -7.93
C LEU A 397 3.53 36.86 -9.29
N PRO A 398 4.12 36.01 -10.15
CA PRO A 398 4.65 36.42 -11.45
C PRO A 398 3.61 37.15 -12.32
N HIS A 399 3.98 38.27 -12.95
CA HIS A 399 3.07 39.07 -13.79
C HIS A 399 2.54 38.36 -15.05
N THR A 400 3.07 37.16 -15.37
CA THR A 400 2.61 36.31 -16.47
C THR A 400 1.40 35.45 -16.12
N MET A 401 1.05 35.33 -14.83
CA MET A 401 0.18 34.28 -14.31
C MET A 401 -1.03 34.87 -13.56
N GLU A 402 -2.25 34.59 -13.98
CA GLU A 402 -3.46 35.01 -13.27
C GLU A 402 -4.06 33.84 -12.47
N PRO A 403 -4.29 33.99 -11.15
CA PRO A 403 -4.77 32.91 -10.30
C PRO A 403 -6.28 32.73 -10.44
N VAL A 404 -6.70 31.62 -11.05
CA VAL A 404 -8.11 31.22 -11.15
C VAL A 404 -8.53 30.54 -9.85
N LEU A 405 -7.72 29.59 -9.37
CA LEU A 405 -7.89 28.86 -8.11
C LEU A 405 -9.31 28.33 -7.91
N GLU A 406 -9.71 27.40 -8.78
CA GLU A 406 -11.01 26.75 -8.70
C GLU A 406 -11.16 25.96 -7.39
N GLU A 407 -12.23 26.26 -6.63
CA GLU A 407 -12.61 25.54 -5.42
C GLU A 407 -13.40 24.25 -5.74
N LEU A 408 -13.26 23.23 -4.89
CA LEU A 408 -14.08 22.03 -5.01
C LEU A 408 -15.55 22.35 -4.64
N PRO A 409 -16.54 21.98 -5.47
CA PRO A 409 -17.95 22.26 -5.18
C PRO A 409 -18.44 21.77 -3.81
N LYS A 410 -17.89 20.65 -3.30
CA LYS A 410 -18.22 20.10 -1.98
C LYS A 410 -17.83 21.03 -0.82
N TRP A 411 -16.79 21.86 -0.96
CA TRP A 411 -16.38 22.79 0.11
C TRP A 411 -17.42 23.89 0.32
N LYS A 412 -17.94 24.46 -0.77
CA LYS A 412 -19.03 25.44 -0.71
C LYS A 412 -20.29 24.85 -0.07
N VAL A 413 -20.67 23.64 -0.49
CA VAL A 413 -21.82 22.93 0.11
C VAL A 413 -21.58 22.64 1.59
N LEU A 414 -20.37 22.27 1.99
CA LEU A 414 -20.03 22.07 3.40
C LEU A 414 -20.19 23.36 4.21
N ALA A 415 -19.72 24.49 3.70
CA ALA A 415 -19.91 25.78 4.33
C ALA A 415 -21.40 26.14 4.51
N ASP A 416 -22.21 25.91 3.47
CA ASP A 416 -23.66 26.15 3.53
C ASP A 416 -24.35 25.23 4.55
N VAL A 417 -23.97 23.95 4.59
CA VAL A 417 -24.51 22.97 5.56
C VAL A 417 -24.10 23.32 6.99
N LEU A 418 -22.85 23.72 7.23
CA LEU A 418 -22.41 24.13 8.57
C LEU A 418 -23.14 25.38 9.04
N LYS A 419 -23.38 26.34 8.15
CA LYS A 419 -24.19 27.53 8.45
C LYS A 419 -25.64 27.16 8.80
N GLU A 420 -26.26 26.25 8.04
CA GLU A 420 -27.60 25.72 8.36
C GLU A 420 -27.61 25.03 9.73
N ILE A 421 -26.58 24.24 10.03
CA ILE A 421 -26.45 23.55 11.31
C ILE A 421 -26.33 24.57 12.45
N ASP A 422 -25.47 25.58 12.32
CA ASP A 422 -25.30 26.64 13.31
C ASP A 422 -26.63 27.38 13.59
N GLU A 423 -27.35 27.77 12.53
CA GLU A 423 -28.68 28.39 12.64
C GLU A 423 -29.67 27.46 13.37
N SER A 424 -29.61 26.14 13.09
CA SER A 424 -30.46 25.15 13.73
C SER A 424 -30.09 24.87 15.20
N VAL A 425 -28.80 24.97 15.55
CA VAL A 425 -28.29 24.83 16.92
C VAL A 425 -28.75 26.03 17.73
N ILE A 426 -28.57 27.25 17.21
CA ILE A 426 -29.04 28.50 17.84
C ILE A 426 -30.55 28.45 18.07
N ALA A 427 -31.33 28.04 17.06
CA ALA A 427 -32.79 27.94 17.17
C ALA A 427 -33.26 26.89 18.20
N ASN A 428 -32.48 25.82 18.41
CA ASN A 428 -32.82 24.73 19.33
C ASN A 428 -32.11 24.81 20.69
N SER A 429 -31.27 25.82 20.94
CA SER A 429 -30.58 26.06 22.21
C SER A 429 -31.50 26.02 23.44
N MET A 430 -32.77 26.41 23.29
CA MET A 430 -33.78 26.38 24.35
C MET A 430 -34.41 25.00 24.63
N LYS A 431 -34.16 23.97 23.81
CA LYS A 431 -34.69 22.61 23.99
C LYS A 431 -33.58 21.70 24.52
N HIS A 432 -33.67 21.28 25.79
CA HIS A 432 -32.80 20.23 26.35
C HIS A 432 -33.07 18.90 25.64
N SER A 433 -32.32 18.62 24.58
CA SER A 433 -32.29 17.33 23.89
C SER A 433 -31.05 16.55 24.35
N PRO A 434 -31.14 15.24 24.59
CA PRO A 434 -29.95 14.45 24.95
C PRO A 434 -29.02 14.35 23.74
N GLY A 435 -27.75 14.77 23.89
CA GLY A 435 -26.71 14.76 22.84
C GLY A 435 -25.77 15.96 22.94
N THR A 436 -24.62 15.89 22.27
CA THR A 436 -23.72 17.06 22.12
C THR A 436 -24.11 17.87 20.87
N ASN A 437 -23.89 19.19 20.91
CA ASN A 437 -24.05 20.04 19.72
C ASN A 437 -22.83 19.96 18.78
N THR A 438 -21.92 19.01 19.01
CA THR A 438 -20.75 18.75 18.17
C THR A 438 -21.19 18.25 16.80
N THR A 439 -20.66 18.86 15.75
CA THR A 439 -20.85 18.42 14.36
C THR A 439 -19.69 17.52 13.95
N LEU A 440 -20.00 16.28 13.55
CA LEU A 440 -19.01 15.30 13.11
C LEU A 440 -18.93 15.29 11.58
N VAL A 441 -17.81 15.73 11.02
CA VAL A 441 -17.50 15.68 9.58
C VAL A 441 -16.64 14.45 9.30
N MET A 442 -17.15 13.55 8.47
CA MET A 442 -16.50 12.29 8.11
C MET A 442 -15.96 12.31 6.68
N VAL A 443 -14.72 11.84 6.51
CA VAL A 443 -13.99 11.83 5.24
C VAL A 443 -13.32 10.49 4.98
N SER A 444 -12.98 10.19 3.73
CA SER A 444 -12.35 8.91 3.36
C SER A 444 -10.88 8.79 3.72
N ASN A 445 -10.11 9.87 3.59
CA ASN A 445 -8.65 9.86 3.71
C ASN A 445 -8.16 10.89 4.73
N SER A 446 -7.05 10.60 5.42
CA SER A 446 -6.41 11.53 6.37
C SER A 446 -6.04 12.86 5.70
N ARG A 447 -5.57 12.80 4.44
CA ARG A 447 -5.33 13.97 3.59
C ARG A 447 -6.54 14.88 3.45
N SER A 448 -7.68 14.30 3.08
CA SER A 448 -8.93 15.05 2.94
C SER A 448 -9.36 15.65 4.28
N ALA A 449 -9.07 14.98 5.40
CA ALA A 449 -9.34 15.50 6.74
C ALA A 449 -8.52 16.75 7.03
N THR A 450 -7.20 16.69 6.80
CA THR A 450 -6.28 17.82 6.97
C THR A 450 -6.67 18.99 6.07
N LEU A 451 -6.98 18.69 4.81
CA LEU A 451 -7.40 19.70 3.84
C LEU A 451 -8.70 20.41 4.27
N ILE A 452 -9.69 19.67 4.79
CA ILE A 452 -10.94 20.25 5.27
C ILE A 452 -10.72 21.03 6.57
N ARG A 453 -9.83 20.57 7.46
CA ARG A 453 -9.45 21.35 8.66
C ARG A 453 -8.78 22.67 8.29
N GLU A 454 -7.86 22.66 7.33
CA GLU A 454 -7.21 23.87 6.84
C GLU A 454 -8.21 24.80 6.15
N TYR A 455 -9.11 24.26 5.32
CA TYR A 455 -10.20 25.01 4.70
C TYR A 455 -11.07 25.69 5.76
N LEU A 456 -11.59 24.95 6.74
CA LEU A 456 -12.44 25.49 7.80
C LEU A 456 -11.70 26.50 8.69
N GLY A 457 -10.40 26.31 8.92
CA GLY A 457 -9.57 27.24 9.71
C GLY A 457 -9.22 28.55 8.98
N THR A 458 -9.19 28.54 7.65
CA THR A 458 -8.83 29.70 6.82
C THR A 458 -10.01 30.30 6.04
N MET A 459 -11.21 29.74 6.25
CA MET A 459 -12.44 30.09 5.54
C MET A 459 -12.83 31.55 5.77
N ASP A 460 -13.03 32.31 4.70
CA ASP A 460 -13.68 33.62 4.78
C ASP A 460 -15.20 33.46 4.70
N LYS A 461 -15.89 33.70 5.83
CA LYS A 461 -17.34 33.53 5.96
C LYS A 461 -18.15 34.53 5.12
N ASN A 462 -17.56 35.63 4.69
CA ASN A 462 -18.26 36.74 4.02
C ASN A 462 -17.98 36.83 2.51
N SER A 463 -17.11 35.97 1.97
CA SER A 463 -16.71 35.97 0.56
C SER A 463 -17.49 34.93 -0.27
N GLU A 464 -17.72 35.21 -1.56
CA GLU A 464 -18.34 34.26 -2.49
C GLU A 464 -17.45 33.02 -2.76
N SER A 465 -16.14 33.13 -2.48
CA SER A 465 -15.13 32.08 -2.59
C SER A 465 -14.40 31.88 -1.25
N PRO A 466 -14.98 31.10 -0.31
CA PRO A 466 -14.48 31.01 1.06
C PRO A 466 -13.08 30.36 1.18
N GLY A 467 -12.66 29.55 0.20
CA GLY A 467 -11.39 28.80 0.20
C GLY A 467 -10.25 29.50 -0.55
N ARG A 468 -10.49 30.67 -1.14
CA ARG A 468 -9.49 31.38 -1.97
C ARG A 468 -8.19 31.69 -1.21
N THR A 469 -8.26 32.04 0.07
CA THR A 469 -7.09 32.34 0.92
C THR A 469 -6.17 31.12 1.07
N MET A 470 -6.75 29.96 1.35
CA MET A 470 -6.05 28.67 1.44
C MET A 470 -5.37 28.34 0.10
N LEU A 471 -6.10 28.44 -1.00
CA LEU A 471 -5.60 28.12 -2.34
C LEU A 471 -4.48 29.07 -2.78
N MET A 472 -4.52 30.35 -2.37
CA MET A 472 -3.44 31.30 -2.63
C MET A 472 -2.14 30.92 -1.91
N ASN A 473 -2.23 30.49 -0.64
CA ASN A 473 -1.06 30.01 0.10
C ASN A 473 -0.45 28.76 -0.54
N ARG A 474 -1.29 27.84 -1.03
CA ARG A 474 -0.84 26.64 -1.75
C ARG A 474 -0.23 26.96 -3.11
N LEU A 475 -0.79 27.94 -3.84
CA LEU A 475 -0.21 28.43 -5.09
C LEU A 475 1.18 29.03 -4.88
N LYS A 476 1.36 29.79 -3.79
CA LYS A 476 2.66 30.33 -3.39
C LYS A 476 3.67 29.20 -3.21
N GLY A 477 3.33 28.15 -2.45
CA GLY A 477 4.19 26.97 -2.28
C GLY A 477 4.52 26.27 -3.60
N TYR A 478 3.54 26.12 -4.50
CA TYR A 478 3.74 25.55 -5.83
C TYR A 478 4.73 26.34 -6.69
N ILE A 479 4.66 27.67 -6.67
CA ILE A 479 5.58 28.54 -7.42
C ILE A 479 7.03 28.38 -6.94
N TYR A 480 7.24 28.27 -5.61
CA TYR A 480 8.57 27.99 -5.06
C TYR A 480 9.07 26.59 -5.46
N TRP A 481 8.23 25.57 -5.41
CA TRP A 481 8.57 24.23 -5.88
C TRP A 481 8.94 24.22 -7.37
N LYS A 482 8.20 24.96 -8.21
CA LYS A 482 8.48 25.07 -9.65
C LYS A 482 9.82 25.75 -9.95
N ARG A 483 10.30 26.66 -9.08
CA ARG A 483 11.66 27.22 -9.13
C ARG A 483 12.72 26.15 -8.88
N GLU A 484 12.58 25.31 -7.86
CA GLU A 484 13.54 24.23 -7.55
C GLU A 484 13.67 23.21 -8.70
N LEU A 485 12.59 22.96 -9.44
CA LEU A 485 12.59 22.14 -10.65
C LEU A 485 13.49 22.70 -11.76
N SER A 486 13.59 24.04 -11.91
CA SER A 486 14.52 24.67 -12.86
C SER A 486 15.97 24.56 -12.38
N ASP A 487 16.21 24.77 -11.08
CA ASP A 487 17.57 24.69 -10.51
C ASP A 487 18.14 23.26 -10.57
N ASN A 488 17.31 22.24 -10.36
CA ASN A 488 17.69 20.83 -10.52
C ASN A 488 17.94 20.41 -11.98
N ASN A 489 17.38 21.12 -12.96
CA ASN A 489 17.54 20.82 -14.39
C ASN A 489 18.72 21.56 -15.05
N LYS A 490 19.36 22.52 -14.36
CA LYS A 490 20.57 23.19 -14.87
C LYS A 490 21.80 22.33 -14.60
N PRO A 491 22.61 21.98 -15.62
CA PRO A 491 23.89 21.32 -15.38
C PRO A 491 24.82 22.26 -14.61
N THR A 492 25.18 21.88 -13.39
CA THR A 492 26.15 22.60 -12.57
C THR A 492 27.49 22.64 -13.32
N LYS A 493 27.97 23.83 -13.66
CA LYS A 493 29.37 24.00 -14.07
C LYS A 493 30.24 23.70 -12.84
N PRO A 494 31.32 22.91 -12.97
CA PRO A 494 32.18 22.61 -11.83
C PRO A 494 32.76 23.91 -11.26
N PRO A 495 32.87 24.05 -9.93
CA PRO A 495 33.45 25.23 -9.33
C PRO A 495 34.92 25.32 -9.72
N VAL A 496 35.34 26.50 -10.17
CA VAL A 496 36.76 26.80 -10.38
C VAL A 496 37.45 26.69 -9.02
N GLY A 497 38.34 25.69 -8.87
CA GLY A 497 39.03 25.39 -7.63
C GLY A 497 39.87 26.56 -7.11
N PRO A 498 40.19 26.57 -5.81
CA PRO A 498 40.89 27.69 -5.17
C PRO A 498 42.36 27.69 -5.61
N SER A 499 42.80 28.74 -6.30
CA SER A 499 44.21 28.97 -6.57
C SER A 499 44.91 29.47 -5.32
N THR A 500 45.83 28.66 -4.81
CA THR A 500 46.81 29.06 -3.81
C THR A 500 47.80 30.06 -4.39
N SER A 501 47.97 31.14 -3.65
CA SER A 501 49.03 32.15 -3.60
C SER A 501 50.23 31.96 -4.54
N ALA A 502 50.37 32.87 -5.51
CA ALA A 502 51.68 33.31 -5.98
C ALA A 502 51.62 34.78 -6.46
N ASN A 503 52.52 35.56 -5.87
CA ASN A 503 52.76 36.98 -6.08
C ASN A 503 53.08 37.31 -7.54
N THR A 504 52.52 38.39 -8.10
CA THR A 504 53.18 39.16 -9.17
C THR A 504 52.63 40.58 -9.27
N ASN A 505 53.46 41.54 -8.85
CA ASN A 505 53.63 42.77 -9.62
C ASN A 505 54.19 42.37 -10.99
N THR A 506 53.54 42.79 -12.07
CA THR A 506 54.07 43.51 -13.25
C THR A 506 53.20 43.25 -14.48
N ASN A 507 52.77 44.35 -15.10
CA ASN A 507 52.23 44.41 -16.45
C ASN A 507 53.08 43.66 -17.48
N GLU A 508 52.46 42.84 -18.32
CA GLU A 508 52.79 42.77 -19.74
C GLU A 508 51.60 42.17 -20.54
N SER A 509 51.02 43.00 -21.40
CA SER A 509 49.95 42.63 -22.33
C SER A 509 50.51 41.85 -23.51
N ASN A 510 50.15 40.57 -23.65
CA ASN A 510 50.59 39.74 -24.78
C ASN A 510 49.56 39.81 -25.94
N PRO A 511 49.87 40.44 -27.09
CA PRO A 511 48.90 40.70 -28.18
C PRO A 511 48.42 39.44 -28.93
N LEU A 512 49.07 38.29 -28.71
CA LEU A 512 48.81 37.06 -29.46
C LEU A 512 47.52 36.33 -29.01
N ALA A 513 47.16 36.46 -27.72
CA ALA A 513 45.95 35.85 -27.16
C ALA A 513 44.66 36.56 -27.62
N GLU A 514 44.72 37.88 -27.79
CA GLU A 514 43.58 38.67 -28.29
C GLU A 514 43.37 38.47 -29.80
N ALA A 515 44.45 38.29 -30.56
CA ALA A 515 44.38 37.99 -31.99
C ALA A 515 43.76 36.61 -32.29
N MET A 516 44.04 35.59 -31.48
CA MET A 516 43.42 34.26 -31.61
C MET A 516 41.94 34.27 -31.26
N ARG A 517 41.54 35.01 -30.20
CA ARG A 517 40.14 35.13 -29.78
C ARG A 517 39.28 35.90 -30.80
N LYS A 518 39.83 36.94 -31.44
CA LYS A 518 39.18 37.63 -32.57
C LYS A 518 39.10 36.76 -33.83
N LYS A 519 40.11 35.93 -34.10
CA LYS A 519 40.12 35.00 -35.25
C LYS A 519 39.08 33.89 -35.09
N ASP A 520 38.91 33.35 -33.88
CA ASP A 520 37.90 32.32 -33.60
C ASP A 520 36.48 32.89 -33.59
N ALA A 521 36.29 34.13 -33.10
CA ALA A 521 35.03 34.85 -33.21
C ALA A 521 34.64 35.13 -34.68
N ALA A 522 35.60 35.55 -35.51
CA ALA A 522 35.36 35.76 -36.94
C ALA A 522 35.07 34.45 -37.70
N ARG A 523 35.69 33.33 -37.28
CA ARG A 523 35.45 32.02 -37.88
C ARG A 523 34.06 31.47 -37.54
N ALA A 524 33.57 31.74 -36.33
CA ALA A 524 32.21 31.43 -35.91
C ALA A 524 31.17 32.27 -36.66
N GLU A 525 31.46 33.55 -36.94
CA GLU A 525 30.58 34.45 -37.70
C GLU A 525 30.53 34.11 -39.20
N ILE A 526 31.63 33.64 -39.79
CA ILE A 526 31.64 33.18 -41.20
C ILE A 526 30.89 31.85 -41.36
N ALA A 527 30.92 30.98 -40.35
CA ALA A 527 30.16 29.73 -40.35
C ALA A 527 28.64 29.97 -40.25
N SER A 528 28.20 31.04 -39.57
CA SER A 528 26.78 31.41 -39.47
C SER A 528 26.24 32.03 -40.77
N ARG A 529 27.08 32.76 -41.53
CA ARG A 529 26.69 33.36 -42.83
C ARG A 529 26.55 32.34 -43.96
N ARG A 530 27.23 31.18 -43.91
CA ARG A 530 27.10 30.12 -44.94
C ARG A 530 25.81 29.31 -44.87
N ARG A 531 24.96 29.50 -43.84
CA ARG A 531 23.71 28.75 -43.66
C ARG A 531 22.47 29.42 -44.27
N ARG A 532 22.61 30.60 -44.92
CA ARG A 532 21.49 31.38 -45.49
C ARG A 532 21.64 31.68 -46.99
N VAL A 533 21.87 30.71 -47.87
CA VAL A 533 21.56 30.89 -49.32
C VAL A 533 21.23 29.55 -50.01
N ARG A 534 19.93 29.26 -50.22
CA ARG A 534 19.36 28.79 -51.51
C ARG A 534 17.83 28.62 -51.46
N GLY A 535 17.13 29.47 -52.21
CA GLY A 535 15.76 29.35 -52.78
C GLY A 535 14.59 29.33 -51.79
N GLY A 536 13.59 30.22 -51.79
CA GLY A 536 13.05 31.12 -52.81
C GLY A 536 11.59 30.75 -53.09
N GLY A 537 10.62 31.45 -52.48
CA GLY A 537 9.18 31.23 -52.73
C GLY A 537 8.23 32.06 -51.85
N THR A 538 7.92 33.28 -52.31
CA THR A 538 6.73 34.13 -52.07
C THR A 538 6.18 34.37 -50.66
N THR A 539 6.31 35.64 -50.25
CA THR A 539 5.72 36.30 -49.07
C THR A 539 4.21 36.51 -49.18
N GLY A 540 3.46 36.00 -48.19
CA GLY A 540 2.21 36.56 -47.70
C GLY A 540 2.37 36.85 -46.20
N VAL A 541 2.08 38.07 -45.78
CA VAL A 541 2.35 38.63 -44.45
C VAL A 541 1.47 37.99 -43.37
N ALA A 542 2.06 37.54 -42.26
CA ALA A 542 1.35 37.39 -40.98
C ALA A 542 2.34 37.60 -39.80
N ALA A 543 1.93 38.45 -38.87
CA ALA A 543 2.71 39.02 -37.79
C ALA A 543 2.99 38.07 -36.63
N GLY A 544 4.07 38.41 -35.90
CA GLY A 544 4.56 37.95 -34.60
C GLY A 544 3.83 36.84 -33.84
N ARG A 545 4.50 35.69 -33.71
CA ARG A 545 4.36 34.80 -32.54
C ARG A 545 5.70 34.76 -31.82
N THR A 546 5.64 35.05 -30.53
CA THR A 546 6.71 34.87 -29.54
C THR A 546 7.25 33.44 -29.59
N GLY A 547 8.55 33.30 -29.38
CA GLY A 547 9.31 32.08 -29.64
C GLY A 547 8.94 30.91 -28.74
N VAL A 548 7.99 30.09 -29.17
CA VAL A 548 7.86 28.70 -28.73
C VAL A 548 8.96 27.90 -29.43
N LYS A 549 9.86 27.25 -28.68
CA LYS A 549 10.76 26.24 -29.26
C LYS A 549 9.88 25.19 -29.95
N LYS A 550 10.09 24.98 -31.25
CA LYS A 550 9.39 23.95 -32.03
C LYS A 550 9.51 22.61 -31.28
N GLU A 551 8.38 22.04 -30.86
CA GLU A 551 8.34 20.70 -30.27
C GLU A 551 8.85 19.69 -31.30
N ASP A 552 9.72 18.77 -30.87
CA ASP A 552 10.05 17.57 -31.65
C ASP A 552 8.82 16.64 -31.66
N ASP A 553 8.48 16.02 -32.79
CA ASP A 553 7.33 15.09 -32.97
C ASP A 553 7.33 13.86 -32.02
N ASN A 554 8.29 13.74 -31.10
CA ASN A 554 8.42 12.66 -30.10
C ASN A 554 8.53 13.16 -28.64
N ALA A 555 8.32 14.46 -28.37
CA ALA A 555 8.32 15.01 -27.00
C ALA A 555 6.96 14.76 -26.31
N ILE A 556 6.95 14.68 -24.98
CA ILE A 556 5.67 14.62 -24.24
C ILE A 556 5.01 15.99 -24.38
N PRO A 557 3.75 16.08 -24.83
CA PRO A 557 3.08 17.36 -24.98
C PRO A 557 3.04 18.11 -23.63
N GLY A 558 3.38 19.39 -23.65
CA GLY A 558 3.45 20.22 -22.44
C GLY A 558 4.79 20.18 -21.69
N GLU A 559 5.70 19.24 -22.00
CA GLU A 559 7.06 19.20 -21.42
C GLU A 559 7.85 20.49 -21.71
N GLY A 560 7.78 20.97 -22.95
CA GLY A 560 8.42 22.22 -23.36
C GLY A 560 7.83 23.44 -22.68
N ILE A 561 6.53 23.42 -22.38
CA ILE A 561 5.81 24.51 -21.71
C ILE A 561 6.19 24.57 -20.23
N ILE A 562 6.22 23.43 -19.56
CA ILE A 562 6.58 23.31 -18.13
C ILE A 562 8.01 23.82 -17.91
N ALA A 563 8.96 23.43 -18.77
CA ALA A 563 10.35 23.88 -18.67
C ALA A 563 10.49 25.39 -18.88
N THR A 564 9.80 25.97 -19.87
CA THR A 564 9.84 27.42 -20.09
C THR A 564 9.18 28.20 -18.95
N GLU A 565 8.06 27.71 -18.41
CA GLU A 565 7.38 28.35 -17.28
C GLU A 565 8.24 28.30 -16.01
N ALA A 566 8.95 27.19 -15.76
CA ALA A 566 9.87 27.07 -14.62
C ALA A 566 11.05 28.05 -14.70
N ASP A 567 11.62 28.24 -15.90
CA ASP A 567 12.69 29.22 -16.11
C ASP A 567 12.22 30.67 -15.93
N GLU A 568 11.03 31.02 -16.43
CA GLU A 568 10.42 32.35 -16.26
C GLU A 568 10.11 32.67 -14.79
N ILE A 569 9.60 31.68 -14.04
CA ILE A 569 9.30 31.82 -12.60
C ILE A 569 10.59 31.98 -11.80
N ALA A 570 11.63 31.21 -12.12
CA ALA A 570 12.94 31.31 -11.48
C ALA A 570 13.59 32.68 -11.73
N GLU A 571 13.47 33.23 -12.95
CA GLU A 571 13.96 34.57 -13.28
C GLU A 571 13.20 35.67 -12.52
N PHE A 572 11.87 35.57 -12.44
CA PHE A 572 11.04 36.53 -11.71
C PHE A 572 11.31 36.53 -10.20
N LEU A 573 11.42 35.38 -9.55
CA LEU A 573 11.70 35.32 -8.11
C LEU A 573 13.11 35.82 -7.79
N ALA A 574 14.08 35.62 -8.69
CA ALA A 574 15.45 36.12 -8.52
C ALA A 574 15.55 37.66 -8.54
N THR A 575 14.57 38.39 -9.09
CA THR A 575 14.54 39.86 -9.03
C THR A 575 14.02 40.40 -7.69
N GLN A 576 13.36 39.57 -6.88
CA GLN A 576 12.78 39.95 -5.59
C GLN A 576 13.58 39.39 -4.38
N ARG A 577 14.73 40.02 -4.09
CA ARG A 577 15.70 39.55 -3.06
C ARG A 577 15.19 39.52 -1.60
N GLU A 578 14.14 40.27 -1.24
CA GLU A 578 13.62 40.32 0.14
C GLU A 578 12.67 39.16 0.48
N LEU A 579 12.03 38.54 -0.54
CA LEU A 579 11.13 37.39 -0.37
C LEU A 579 11.90 36.06 -0.24
N ASP A 580 13.19 36.03 -0.60
CA ASP A 580 14.08 34.85 -0.57
C ASP A 580 14.24 34.26 0.85
N ALA A 581 14.26 35.09 1.90
CA ALA A 581 14.47 34.61 3.27
C ALA A 581 13.25 33.88 3.86
N ALA A 582 12.03 34.34 3.56
CA ALA A 582 10.78 33.73 4.02
C ALA A 582 10.33 32.55 3.15
N GLY A 583 10.64 32.59 1.84
CA GLY A 583 10.39 31.48 0.91
C GLY A 583 11.33 30.28 1.16
N SER A 584 12.57 30.52 1.60
CA SER A 584 13.55 29.46 1.87
C SER A 584 13.16 28.56 3.05
N MET A 585 12.37 29.04 4.01
CA MET A 585 11.80 28.19 5.09
C MET A 585 10.70 27.25 4.59
N LEU A 586 10.07 27.55 3.46
CA LEU A 586 9.11 26.69 2.76
C LEU A 586 9.78 25.79 1.71
N SER A 587 11.08 25.98 1.41
CA SER A 587 11.80 25.43 0.25
C SER A 587 12.74 24.27 0.57
N ASN A 588 12.29 23.30 1.37
CA ASN A 588 12.94 22.00 1.24
C ASN A 588 12.19 21.24 0.15
N ALA A 589 12.87 20.47 -0.69
CA ALA A 589 12.22 19.42 -1.48
C ALA A 589 11.41 18.45 -0.57
N GLN A 590 11.73 18.43 0.73
CA GLN A 590 10.87 17.89 1.76
C GLN A 590 9.52 18.57 1.82
N ALA A 591 9.29 19.85 1.56
CA ALA A 591 7.98 20.52 1.61
C ALA A 591 6.93 19.89 0.70
N LEU A 592 7.26 19.40 -0.51
CA LEU A 592 6.30 18.58 -1.28
C LEU A 592 6.20 17.17 -0.68
N GLU A 593 7.29 16.58 -0.21
CA GLU A 593 7.31 15.32 0.55
C GLU A 593 6.72 15.47 1.98
N THR A 594 6.42 16.66 2.46
CA THR A 594 5.93 17.06 3.80
C THR A 594 4.48 17.49 3.60
N LEU A 595 4.14 18.13 2.49
CA LEU A 595 2.77 18.20 1.97
C LEU A 595 2.25 16.80 1.58
N LEU A 596 3.13 15.87 1.20
CA LEU A 596 2.79 14.47 0.88
C LEU A 596 3.03 13.48 2.06
N ALA A 597 3.94 13.75 3.01
CA ALA A 597 4.28 12.85 4.14
C ALA A 597 4.26 13.48 5.55
N ALA A 598 4.17 14.80 5.72
CA ALA A 598 3.85 15.42 7.02
C ALA A 598 2.36 15.35 7.37
N GLU A 599 1.65 14.43 6.72
CA GLU A 599 0.39 13.88 7.20
C GLU A 599 0.59 12.79 8.28
N HIS A 600 1.83 12.39 8.62
CA HIS A 600 2.11 11.39 9.67
C HIS A 600 3.13 11.83 10.74
N SER A 601 3.70 13.04 10.67
CA SER A 601 4.62 13.54 11.70
C SER A 601 4.62 15.07 11.77
N ARG A 602 3.52 15.64 12.26
CA ARG A 602 3.63 16.90 13.01
C ARG A 602 4.09 16.49 14.42
N PRO A 603 5.26 16.93 14.91
CA PRO A 603 5.51 16.85 16.35
C PRO A 603 4.40 17.66 17.02
N GLU A 604 3.73 17.09 18.00
CA GLU A 604 2.71 17.76 18.82
C GLU A 604 3.27 18.93 19.65
N GLU A 605 4.55 19.31 19.48
CA GLU A 605 5.29 20.15 20.40
C GLU A 605 5.25 21.66 20.13
N GLN A 606 4.41 22.15 19.20
CA GLN A 606 4.20 23.60 19.00
C GLN A 606 2.72 23.97 18.83
N GLU A 607 1.84 23.35 19.60
CA GLU A 607 0.47 23.84 19.86
C GLU A 607 0.32 24.32 21.32
N GLU A 608 1.40 24.78 21.95
CA GLU A 608 1.31 25.58 23.18
C GLU A 608 1.28 27.06 22.81
N GLU A 609 0.06 27.61 22.66
CA GLU A 609 -0.36 28.97 23.07
C GLU A 609 -1.66 29.39 22.34
N ASP A 610 -2.77 28.69 22.61
CA ASP A 610 -4.08 29.33 22.86
C ASP A 610 -5.11 28.31 23.40
N TYR A 611 -5.00 27.94 24.67
CA TYR A 611 -6.07 27.19 25.35
C TYR A 611 -7.17 28.16 25.80
N GLY A 612 -8.05 28.53 24.88
CA GLY A 612 -9.37 29.05 25.23
C GLY A 612 -10.32 27.89 25.55
N LEU A 613 -11.09 27.97 26.63
CA LEU A 613 -12.28 27.12 26.77
C LEU A 613 -13.26 27.52 25.66
N LEU A 614 -13.32 26.73 24.59
CA LEU A 614 -14.42 26.81 23.64
C LEU A 614 -15.69 26.37 24.39
N GLU A 615 -16.75 27.17 24.33
CA GLU A 615 -18.06 26.72 24.76
C GLU A 615 -18.45 25.48 23.92
N ASP A 616 -18.89 24.40 24.57
CA ASP A 616 -19.24 23.09 23.98
C ASP A 616 -20.27 23.16 22.82
N GLU A 617 -20.79 24.34 22.52
CA GLU A 617 -21.93 24.59 21.65
C GLU A 617 -21.57 24.68 20.16
N HIS A 618 -20.29 24.81 19.77
CA HIS A 618 -19.86 24.99 18.37
C HIS A 618 -18.58 24.25 17.93
N ILE A 619 -18.41 22.99 18.33
CA ILE A 619 -17.23 22.18 17.92
C ILE A 619 -17.53 21.43 16.62
N VAL A 620 -16.71 21.66 15.59
CA VAL A 620 -16.68 20.86 14.35
C VAL A 620 -15.51 19.89 14.41
N LEU A 621 -15.80 18.60 14.46
CA LEU A 621 -14.77 17.55 14.49
C LEU A 621 -14.65 16.89 13.11
N VAL A 622 -13.48 16.97 12.50
CA VAL A 622 -13.18 16.31 11.22
C VAL A 622 -12.42 15.00 11.48
N ARG A 623 -12.97 13.87 11.06
CA ARG A 623 -12.38 12.52 11.24
C ARG A 623 -12.47 11.68 9.98
N THR A 624 -11.55 10.75 9.83
CA THR A 624 -11.59 9.75 8.77
C THR A 624 -12.52 8.62 9.16
N TYR A 625 -13.16 7.95 8.18
CA TYR A 625 -13.86 6.69 8.43
C TYR A 625 -12.89 5.68 9.05
N GLY A 626 -13.16 5.31 10.30
CA GLY A 626 -12.55 4.15 10.93
C GLY A 626 -13.31 2.89 10.54
N ASP A 627 -12.67 1.74 10.68
CA ASP A 627 -13.44 0.50 10.72
C ASP A 627 -14.19 0.46 12.07
N ASP A 628 -14.09 -0.61 12.85
CA ASP A 628 -14.92 -0.72 14.04
C ASP A 628 -14.69 0.39 15.10
N GLY A 629 -13.59 1.14 15.05
CA GLY A 629 -13.36 2.31 15.90
C GLY A 629 -14.47 3.37 15.85
N ASP A 630 -15.19 3.51 14.73
CA ASP A 630 -16.26 4.49 14.57
C ASP A 630 -17.43 4.27 15.55
N ASP A 631 -17.70 3.01 15.93
CA ASP A 631 -18.74 2.69 16.90
C ASP A 631 -18.45 3.28 18.29
N GLN A 632 -17.18 3.29 18.68
CA GLN A 632 -16.73 3.85 19.96
C GLN A 632 -16.77 5.38 19.91
N LEU A 633 -16.29 5.95 18.81
CA LEU A 633 -16.32 7.39 18.54
C LEU A 633 -17.74 7.95 18.61
N LEU A 634 -18.71 7.31 17.95
CA LEU A 634 -20.12 7.73 17.99
C LEU A 634 -20.71 7.64 19.42
N THR A 635 -20.29 6.64 20.18
CA THR A 635 -20.76 6.43 21.56
C THR A 635 -20.17 7.46 22.53
N GLU A 636 -18.92 7.88 22.32
CA GLU A 636 -18.20 8.84 23.15
C GLU A 636 -18.63 10.29 22.87
N ILE A 637 -18.58 10.71 21.60
CA ILE A 637 -18.87 12.10 21.19
C ILE A 637 -20.36 12.40 21.27
N ARG A 638 -21.19 11.40 20.98
CA ARG A 638 -22.65 11.49 20.85
C ARG A 638 -23.17 12.65 19.96
N PRO A 639 -22.71 12.73 18.70
CA PRO A 639 -23.01 13.87 17.82
C PRO A 639 -24.47 13.88 17.38
N ARG A 640 -25.07 15.08 17.33
CA ARG A 640 -26.42 15.31 16.75
C ARG A 640 -26.39 15.50 15.24
N TYR A 641 -25.32 16.08 14.72
CA TYR A 641 -25.16 16.40 13.31
C TYR A 641 -23.96 15.63 12.76
N ILE A 642 -24.18 14.87 11.69
CA ILE A 642 -23.13 14.10 11.01
C ILE A 642 -23.11 14.52 9.55
N VAL A 643 -21.96 14.93 9.05
CA VAL A 643 -21.75 15.32 7.65
C VAL A 643 -20.75 14.35 7.02
N MET A 644 -21.20 13.53 6.09
CA MET A 644 -20.38 12.60 5.32
C MET A 644 -19.97 13.26 3.99
N MET A 645 -18.68 13.56 3.84
CA MET A 645 -18.17 14.21 2.62
C MET A 645 -18.22 13.29 1.39
N GLU A 646 -18.12 11.99 1.62
CA GLU A 646 -18.25 10.93 0.62
C GLU A 646 -19.10 9.81 1.24
N PRO A 647 -20.04 9.18 0.52
CA PRO A 647 -20.91 8.17 1.11
C PRO A 647 -20.15 6.86 1.34
N ASP A 648 -20.29 6.29 2.54
CA ASP A 648 -19.75 4.99 2.91
C ASP A 648 -20.85 4.07 3.45
N LEU A 649 -21.00 2.88 2.88
CA LEU A 649 -22.10 1.95 3.22
C LEU A 649 -21.98 1.42 4.65
N ASP A 650 -20.76 1.21 5.14
CA ASP A 650 -20.51 0.60 6.43
C ASP A 650 -20.81 1.62 7.54
N PHE A 651 -20.32 2.85 7.37
CA PHE A 651 -20.57 3.94 8.30
C PHE A 651 -22.05 4.36 8.33
N ILE A 652 -22.74 4.40 7.19
CA ILE A 652 -24.20 4.65 7.14
C ILE A 652 -24.94 3.65 8.05
N ARG A 653 -24.61 2.36 7.97
CA ARG A 653 -25.23 1.33 8.81
C ARG A 653 -24.86 1.48 10.29
N ARG A 654 -23.60 1.86 10.60
CA ARG A 654 -23.20 2.16 11.98
C ARG A 654 -24.00 3.32 12.57
N VAL A 655 -24.27 4.36 11.78
CA VAL A 655 -25.14 5.48 12.21
C VAL A 655 -26.58 5.01 12.47
N GLU A 656 -27.13 4.10 11.65
CA GLU A 656 -28.45 3.49 11.91
C GLU A 656 -28.48 2.70 13.23
N VAL A 657 -27.42 1.91 13.48
CA VAL A 657 -27.25 1.14 14.71
C VAL A 657 -27.09 2.07 15.92
N TYR A 658 -26.26 3.09 15.81
CA TYR A 658 -26.02 4.10 16.84
C TYR A 658 -27.29 4.84 17.25
N ARG A 659 -28.07 5.31 16.28
CA ARG A 659 -29.35 5.99 16.52
C ARG A 659 -30.36 5.05 17.18
N SER A 660 -30.38 3.78 16.78
CA SER A 660 -31.27 2.77 17.38
C SER A 660 -30.86 2.45 18.83
N ALA A 661 -29.56 2.49 19.13
CA ALA A 661 -29.02 2.25 20.47
C ALA A 661 -29.18 3.44 21.43
N SER A 662 -29.27 4.67 20.91
CA SER A 662 -29.41 5.91 21.69
C SER A 662 -30.81 6.51 21.59
N PRO A 663 -31.80 6.03 22.38
CA PRO A 663 -33.16 6.52 22.26
C PRO A 663 -33.30 7.98 22.73
N GLY A 664 -33.83 8.85 21.87
CA GLY A 664 -34.12 10.26 22.19
C GLY A 664 -33.18 11.27 21.54
N LEU A 665 -32.06 10.80 20.96
CA LEU A 665 -31.14 11.62 20.17
C LEU A 665 -31.69 11.81 18.75
N ALA A 666 -31.99 13.04 18.36
CA ALA A 666 -32.37 13.38 17.00
C ALA A 666 -31.11 13.58 16.15
N VAL A 667 -30.58 12.47 15.60
CA VAL A 667 -29.43 12.50 14.69
C VAL A 667 -29.90 12.91 13.29
N ARG A 668 -29.31 13.99 12.76
CA ARG A 668 -29.47 14.46 11.38
C ARG A 668 -28.19 14.18 10.60
N VAL A 669 -28.34 13.51 9.45
CA VAL A 669 -27.22 13.06 8.63
C VAL A 669 -27.28 13.77 7.28
N TYR A 670 -26.19 14.42 6.92
CA TYR A 670 -25.97 14.99 5.61
C TYR A 670 -24.94 14.12 4.90
N PHE A 671 -25.18 13.70 3.68
CA PHE A 671 -24.11 13.14 2.87
C PHE A 671 -24.13 13.71 1.47
N MET A 672 -22.93 13.92 0.94
CA MET A 672 -22.71 14.58 -0.34
C MET A 672 -22.21 13.56 -1.36
N THR A 673 -22.87 13.47 -2.52
CA THR A 673 -22.45 12.57 -3.59
C THR A 673 -22.38 13.32 -4.91
N TYR A 674 -21.24 13.29 -5.59
CA TYR A 674 -21.16 13.85 -6.95
C TYR A 674 -21.99 12.99 -7.93
N SER A 675 -23.05 13.57 -8.51
CA SER A 675 -23.89 12.86 -9.49
C SER A 675 -23.15 12.55 -10.78
N LYS A 676 -23.45 11.39 -11.38
CA LYS A 676 -22.88 10.91 -12.65
C LYS A 676 -21.36 10.77 -12.62
N THR A 677 -20.78 10.52 -11.44
CA THR A 677 -19.33 10.35 -11.27
C THR A 677 -18.96 8.95 -10.81
N VAL A 678 -17.64 8.71 -10.75
CA VAL A 678 -17.04 7.50 -10.18
C VAL A 678 -17.49 7.24 -8.75
N GLU A 679 -17.73 8.29 -7.95
CA GLU A 679 -18.12 8.18 -6.55
C GLU A 679 -19.49 7.54 -6.39
N GLU A 680 -20.51 8.08 -7.08
CA GLU A 680 -21.87 7.53 -7.09
C GLU A 680 -21.87 6.09 -7.62
N HIS A 681 -21.17 5.85 -8.74
CA HIS A 681 -21.09 4.52 -9.33
C HIS A 681 -20.44 3.51 -8.37
N LYS A 682 -19.35 3.90 -7.70
CA LYS A 682 -18.67 3.07 -6.69
C LYS A 682 -19.61 2.71 -5.54
N PHE A 683 -20.37 3.69 -5.04
CA PHE A 683 -21.34 3.49 -3.97
C PHE A 683 -22.46 2.53 -4.37
N LEU A 684 -23.14 2.78 -5.50
CA LEU A 684 -24.24 1.94 -5.99
C LEU A 684 -23.80 0.52 -6.34
N ALA A 685 -22.62 0.39 -6.94
CA ALA A 685 -22.10 -0.92 -7.30
C ALA A 685 -21.63 -1.72 -6.08
N GLY A 686 -21.10 -1.06 -5.03
CA GLY A 686 -20.85 -1.68 -3.73
C GLY A 686 -22.13 -2.31 -3.16
N GLN A 687 -23.22 -1.53 -3.15
CA GLN A 687 -24.52 -2.01 -2.68
C GLN A 687 -25.05 -3.17 -3.51
N ARG A 688 -24.96 -3.10 -4.85
CA ARG A 688 -25.38 -4.19 -5.74
C ARG A 688 -24.56 -5.46 -5.55
N ARG A 689 -23.24 -5.33 -5.36
CA ARG A 689 -22.33 -6.45 -5.14
C ARG A 689 -22.64 -7.17 -3.85
N GLU A 690 -22.78 -6.45 -2.75
CA GLU A 690 -23.11 -7.03 -1.45
C GLU A 690 -24.49 -7.73 -1.51
N LYS A 691 -25.49 -7.07 -2.11
CA LYS A 691 -26.82 -7.66 -2.29
C LYS A 691 -26.75 -8.96 -3.10
N GLY A 692 -26.07 -8.95 -4.25
CA GLY A 692 -25.90 -10.12 -5.09
C GLY A 692 -25.12 -11.25 -4.39
N ALA A 693 -24.16 -10.90 -3.53
CA ALA A 693 -23.43 -11.87 -2.71
C ALA A 693 -24.35 -12.58 -1.71
N PHE A 694 -25.13 -11.84 -0.92
CA PHE A 694 -26.09 -12.44 0.01
C PHE A 694 -27.17 -13.26 -0.69
N GLU A 695 -27.72 -12.79 -1.82
CA GLU A 695 -28.68 -13.56 -2.60
C GLU A 695 -28.09 -14.90 -3.09
N SER A 696 -26.84 -14.88 -3.53
CA SER A 696 -26.10 -16.09 -3.95
C SER A 696 -25.87 -17.04 -2.77
N LEU A 697 -25.49 -16.53 -1.60
CA LEU A 697 -25.29 -17.33 -0.39
C LEU A 697 -26.58 -17.96 0.12
N ILE A 698 -27.69 -17.23 0.08
CA ILE A 698 -29.01 -17.75 0.47
C ILE A 698 -29.43 -18.88 -0.48
N LYS A 699 -29.20 -18.71 -1.79
CA LYS A 699 -29.48 -19.75 -2.79
C LYS A 699 -28.59 -20.99 -2.60
N GLU A 700 -27.30 -20.79 -2.33
CA GLU A 700 -26.38 -21.90 -2.03
C GLU A 700 -26.81 -22.62 -0.76
N LYS A 701 -27.07 -21.90 0.34
CA LYS A 701 -27.58 -22.46 1.60
C LYS A 701 -28.84 -23.30 1.39
N GLY A 702 -29.79 -22.83 0.58
CA GLY A 702 -31.04 -23.53 0.29
C GLY A 702 -30.90 -24.81 -0.55
N SER A 703 -29.79 -24.95 -1.29
CA SER A 703 -29.50 -26.13 -2.14
C SER A 703 -28.44 -27.05 -1.54
N MET A 704 -27.85 -26.67 -0.40
CA MET A 704 -26.70 -27.35 0.19
C MET A 704 -27.10 -28.58 1.00
N VAL A 705 -26.59 -29.74 0.59
CA VAL A 705 -26.53 -30.95 1.42
C VAL A 705 -25.08 -31.13 1.88
N LEU A 706 -24.85 -30.96 3.19
CA LEU A 706 -23.54 -31.15 3.80
C LEU A 706 -23.35 -32.59 4.26
N THR A 707 -22.53 -33.34 3.54
CA THR A 707 -21.95 -34.59 4.03
C THR A 707 -20.57 -34.26 4.60
N ILE A 708 -20.51 -33.90 5.89
CA ILE A 708 -19.22 -33.83 6.58
C ILE A 708 -18.83 -35.28 6.87
N GLU A 709 -17.94 -35.83 6.06
CA GLU A 709 -17.31 -37.11 6.36
C GLU A 709 -16.50 -36.93 7.65
N ASP A 710 -16.81 -37.73 8.66
CA ASP A 710 -15.98 -37.84 9.86
C ASP A 710 -14.58 -38.28 9.38
N PRO A 711 -13.51 -37.48 9.58
CA PRO A 711 -12.16 -37.81 9.10
C PRO A 711 -11.71 -39.21 9.55
N ARG A 712 -12.27 -39.70 10.65
CA ARG A 712 -12.04 -41.04 11.20
C ARG A 712 -12.61 -42.18 10.36
N ARG A 713 -13.61 -41.93 9.51
CA ARG A 713 -14.26 -42.98 8.68
C ARG A 713 -13.61 -43.21 7.32
N GLY A 714 -12.78 -42.28 6.83
CA GLY A 714 -12.12 -42.41 5.53
C GLY A 714 -10.87 -43.29 5.54
N TYR A 715 -10.20 -43.42 6.68
CA TYR A 715 -8.94 -44.15 6.78
C TYR A 715 -8.85 -44.87 8.11
N ASN A 716 -9.50 -46.04 8.18
CA ASN A 716 -9.18 -47.01 9.22
C ASN A 716 -7.67 -47.30 9.14
N SER A 717 -6.93 -47.02 10.21
CA SER A 717 -5.51 -47.40 10.37
C SER A 717 -5.28 -48.91 10.15
N ASN A 718 -6.35 -49.71 10.16
CA ASN A 718 -6.34 -51.12 9.84
C ASN A 718 -6.20 -51.42 8.33
N ASP A 719 -6.57 -50.51 7.42
CA ASP A 719 -6.56 -50.79 5.97
C ASP A 719 -5.15 -50.64 5.35
N SER A 720 -4.32 -49.76 5.90
CA SER A 720 -2.89 -49.68 5.54
C SER A 720 -2.12 -50.91 6.05
N VAL A 721 -2.42 -51.37 7.27
CA VAL A 721 -1.86 -52.61 7.85
C VAL A 721 -2.30 -53.85 7.07
N ILE A 722 -3.56 -53.90 6.60
CA ILE A 722 -4.10 -55.03 5.82
C ILE A 722 -3.53 -55.08 4.40
N ARG A 723 -3.21 -53.94 3.76
CA ARG A 723 -2.55 -53.93 2.44
C ARG A 723 -1.08 -54.37 2.49
N THR A 724 -0.38 -54.15 3.60
CA THR A 724 1.00 -54.64 3.80
C THR A 724 1.09 -56.13 4.14
N ILE A 725 -0.01 -56.79 4.54
CA ILE A 725 -0.03 -58.23 4.84
C ILE A 725 -0.31 -59.08 3.58
N SER A 726 -0.73 -58.46 2.47
CA SER A 726 -1.00 -59.17 1.21
C SER A 726 0.10 -58.98 0.17
N SER A 727 1.35 -59.25 0.55
CA SER A 727 2.40 -59.61 -0.41
C SER A 727 2.95 -60.98 -0.05
N ARG A 728 2.28 -62.02 -0.57
CA ARG A 728 2.88 -63.36 -0.72
C ARG A 728 4.08 -63.23 -1.66
N ILE A 729 5.23 -62.89 -1.11
CA ILE A 729 6.54 -63.11 -1.74
C ILE A 729 7.29 -64.05 -0.81
N ALA A 730 7.59 -65.23 -1.34
CA ALA A 730 8.32 -66.29 -0.70
C ALA A 730 9.75 -65.85 -0.34
N GLY A 731 10.24 -66.27 0.83
CA GLY A 731 11.67 -66.34 1.14
C GLY A 731 12.13 -65.46 2.30
N GLY A 732 12.18 -66.08 3.49
CA GLY A 732 12.96 -65.74 4.69
C GLY A 732 13.75 -64.43 4.76
N GLY A 733 13.26 -63.52 5.59
CA GLY A 733 14.00 -62.41 6.17
C GLY A 733 13.03 -61.48 6.89
N LEU A 734 12.95 -61.57 8.22
CA LEU A 734 12.26 -60.55 9.01
C LEU A 734 12.94 -59.20 8.72
N ARG A 735 12.32 -58.40 7.86
CA ARG A 735 12.61 -56.97 7.79
C ARG A 735 11.70 -56.32 8.82
N GLU A 736 12.31 -55.74 9.84
CA GLU A 736 11.64 -54.87 10.81
C GLU A 736 10.94 -53.75 10.03
N ILE A 737 9.62 -53.86 9.91
CA ILE A 737 8.77 -52.76 9.47
C ILE A 737 8.81 -51.78 10.64
N ASN A 738 9.42 -50.60 10.44
CA ASN A 738 9.49 -49.53 11.44
C ASN A 738 8.09 -49.33 12.05
N ALA A 739 7.97 -49.52 13.36
CA ALA A 739 6.72 -49.41 14.10
C ALA A 739 6.29 -47.95 14.36
N GLU A 740 7.13 -46.98 13.99
CA GLU A 740 6.88 -45.56 14.23
C GLU A 740 6.19 -44.90 13.02
N PRO A 741 5.25 -43.95 13.24
CA PRO A 741 4.61 -43.21 12.17
C PRO A 741 5.64 -42.34 11.42
N PRO A 742 5.51 -42.18 10.10
CA PRO A 742 6.45 -41.37 9.32
C PRO A 742 6.41 -39.91 9.77
N ARG A 743 7.55 -39.33 10.16
CA ARG A 743 7.66 -37.94 10.64
C ARG A 743 8.58 -37.03 9.82
N VAL A 744 8.18 -35.80 9.52
CA VAL A 744 9.03 -34.82 8.83
C VAL A 744 9.28 -33.65 9.77
N VAL A 745 10.56 -33.28 9.91
CA VAL A 745 10.93 -32.07 10.67
C VAL A 745 10.83 -30.88 9.72
N VAL A 746 10.06 -29.88 10.11
CA VAL A 746 9.73 -28.71 9.28
C VAL A 746 10.21 -27.45 9.99
N ASP A 747 10.89 -26.58 9.26
CA ASP A 747 11.29 -25.28 9.77
C ASP A 747 10.06 -24.43 10.16
N MET A 748 10.11 -23.76 11.32
CA MET A 748 8.99 -22.95 11.80
C MET A 748 8.58 -21.82 10.84
N ARG A 749 9.47 -21.31 9.99
CA ARG A 749 9.18 -20.25 8.99
C ARG A 749 8.37 -20.80 7.81
N GLU A 750 8.49 -22.10 7.55
CA GLU A 750 7.84 -22.75 6.41
C GLU A 750 6.37 -23.09 6.68
N PHE A 751 5.87 -22.92 7.91
CA PHE A 751 4.43 -22.92 8.19
C PHE A 751 3.67 -21.74 7.55
N ARG A 752 4.35 -20.85 6.81
CA ARG A 752 3.69 -19.90 5.91
C ARG A 752 3.24 -20.56 4.60
N SER A 753 3.81 -21.71 4.24
CA SER A 753 3.44 -22.43 3.03
C SER A 753 2.29 -23.40 3.28
N THR A 754 1.69 -23.86 2.18
CA THR A 754 0.54 -24.78 2.20
C THR A 754 0.95 -26.24 2.42
N LEU A 755 2.23 -26.56 2.23
CA LEU A 755 2.75 -27.92 2.23
C LEU A 755 2.66 -28.62 3.61
N PRO A 756 2.99 -27.99 4.76
CA PRO A 756 2.84 -28.64 6.06
C PRO A 756 1.40 -29.12 6.35
N SER A 757 0.41 -28.32 5.95
CA SER A 757 -1.01 -28.64 6.05
C SER A 757 -1.41 -29.87 5.22
N ILE A 758 -0.77 -30.06 4.05
CA ILE A 758 -0.99 -31.21 3.17
C ILE A 758 -0.24 -32.45 3.66
N LEU A 759 1.00 -32.30 4.16
CA LEU A 759 1.75 -33.42 4.74
C LEU A 759 0.96 -34.09 5.86
N HIS A 760 0.28 -33.30 6.68
CA HIS A 760 -0.63 -33.82 7.69
C HIS A 760 -1.83 -34.57 7.10
N LEU A 761 -2.43 -34.10 5.99
CA LEU A 761 -3.50 -34.84 5.29
C LEU A 761 -3.04 -36.22 4.84
N THR A 762 -1.78 -36.33 4.39
CA THR A 762 -1.17 -37.58 3.96
C THR A 762 -0.71 -38.49 5.10
N GLN A 763 -1.10 -38.21 6.35
CA GLN A 763 -0.74 -38.97 7.55
C GLN A 763 0.77 -38.99 7.88
N ILE A 764 1.50 -37.97 7.42
CA ILE A 764 2.88 -37.73 7.82
C ILE A 764 2.86 -36.82 9.05
N GLN A 765 3.49 -37.26 10.14
CA GLN A 765 3.60 -36.47 11.35
C GLN A 765 4.51 -35.27 11.11
N VAL A 766 3.95 -34.07 11.18
CA VAL A 766 4.69 -32.81 11.02
C VAL A 766 5.27 -32.38 12.37
N VAL A 767 6.60 -32.25 12.45
CA VAL A 767 7.30 -31.83 13.68
C VAL A 767 7.92 -30.45 13.48
N PRO A 768 7.41 -29.37 14.11
CA PRO A 768 7.97 -28.03 13.98
C PRO A 768 9.29 -27.87 14.76
N ALA A 769 10.34 -27.40 14.10
CA ALA A 769 11.64 -27.08 14.69
C ALA A 769 12.21 -25.77 14.09
N THR A 770 13.10 -25.07 14.81
CA THR A 770 13.91 -24.01 14.18
C THR A 770 15.09 -24.68 13.50
N LEU A 771 15.15 -24.61 12.17
CA LEU A 771 16.27 -25.18 11.42
C LEU A 771 17.18 -24.05 10.94
N THR A 772 18.48 -24.22 11.10
CA THR A 772 19.49 -23.31 10.55
C THR A 772 19.72 -23.59 9.06
N VAL A 773 19.62 -24.87 8.65
CA VAL A 773 19.94 -25.37 7.31
C VAL A 773 18.75 -26.14 6.72
N GLY A 774 18.22 -25.64 5.60
CA GLY A 774 17.11 -26.24 4.85
C GLY A 774 15.73 -25.98 5.47
N ASP A 775 14.68 -26.33 4.73
CA ASP A 775 13.28 -26.10 5.11
C ASP A 775 12.61 -27.37 5.67
N TYR A 776 12.94 -28.53 5.09
CA TYR A 776 12.40 -29.83 5.50
C TYR A 776 13.52 -30.86 5.65
N ILE A 777 13.46 -31.65 6.71
CA ILE A 777 14.34 -32.81 6.91
C ILE A 777 13.47 -34.05 6.84
N LEU A 778 13.66 -34.84 5.77
CA LEU A 778 12.86 -36.03 5.50
C LEU A 778 13.42 -37.26 6.21
N THR A 779 14.74 -37.36 6.28
CA THR A 779 15.51 -38.44 6.89
C THR A 779 16.80 -37.84 7.48
N PRO A 780 17.57 -38.55 8.31
CA PRO A 780 18.85 -38.06 8.82
C PRO A 780 19.86 -37.64 7.73
N ASP A 781 19.72 -38.19 6.52
CA ASP A 781 20.62 -37.94 5.39
C ASP A 781 20.08 -36.92 4.38
N ILE A 782 18.75 -36.72 4.32
CA ILE A 782 18.05 -35.95 3.28
C ILE A 782 17.49 -34.66 3.85
N VAL A 783 18.02 -33.54 3.35
CA VAL A 783 17.50 -32.18 3.58
C VAL A 783 16.91 -31.62 2.29
N VAL A 784 15.82 -30.88 2.41
CA VAL A 784 15.12 -30.25 1.29
C VAL A 784 15.02 -28.74 1.52
N GLU A 785 15.43 -27.96 0.52
CA GLU A 785 15.08 -26.54 0.38
C GLU A 785 13.97 -26.43 -0.66
N ARG A 786 12.84 -25.82 -0.29
CA ARG A 786 11.69 -25.62 -1.17
C ARG A 786 11.76 -24.23 -1.81
N LYS A 787 11.66 -24.17 -3.13
CA LYS A 787 11.53 -22.90 -3.88
C LYS A 787 10.33 -22.93 -4.82
N SER A 788 9.48 -21.91 -4.71
CA SER A 788 8.53 -21.59 -5.77
C SER A 788 9.27 -21.04 -7.00
N VAL A 789 8.67 -21.08 -8.18
CA VAL A 789 9.29 -20.55 -9.41
C VAL A 789 9.68 -19.06 -9.28
N PRO A 790 8.83 -18.14 -8.78
CA PRO A 790 9.24 -16.75 -8.56
C PRO A 790 10.41 -16.61 -7.58
N ASP A 791 10.40 -17.39 -6.49
CA ASP A 791 11.48 -17.36 -5.49
C ASP A 791 12.78 -17.92 -6.04
N LEU A 792 12.71 -18.91 -6.94
CA LEU A 792 13.87 -19.44 -7.65
C LEU A 792 14.53 -18.34 -8.50
N VAL A 793 13.75 -17.60 -9.29
CA VAL A 793 14.26 -16.50 -10.13
C VAL A 793 14.87 -15.39 -9.28
N SER A 794 14.17 -14.99 -8.20
CA SER A 794 14.63 -13.97 -7.27
C SER A 794 15.91 -14.38 -6.53
N SER A 795 15.98 -15.64 -6.07
CA SER A 795 17.13 -16.19 -5.34
C SER A 795 18.36 -16.39 -6.23
N PHE A 796 18.18 -16.70 -7.52
CA PHE A 796 19.27 -16.68 -8.50
C PHE A 796 19.77 -15.27 -8.81
N THR A 797 18.90 -14.27 -8.78
CA THR A 797 19.28 -12.88 -9.04
C THR A 797 20.03 -12.27 -7.87
N SER A 798 19.63 -12.60 -6.64
CA SER A 798 20.29 -12.15 -5.40
C SER A 798 21.52 -12.97 -4.99
N GLY A 799 21.73 -14.17 -5.58
CA GLY A 799 22.79 -15.09 -5.20
C GLY A 799 22.52 -15.89 -3.91
N ARG A 800 21.40 -15.63 -3.23
CA ARG A 800 21.01 -16.30 -1.96
C ARG A 800 20.99 -17.83 -2.09
N LEU A 801 20.48 -18.36 -3.20
CA LEU A 801 20.33 -19.81 -3.39
C LEU A 801 21.68 -20.54 -3.31
N TYR A 802 22.76 -19.94 -3.82
CA TYR A 802 24.09 -20.55 -3.80
C TYR A 802 24.56 -20.80 -2.36
N THR A 803 24.43 -19.79 -1.49
CA THR A 803 24.79 -19.92 -0.07
C THR A 803 23.93 -20.96 0.66
N GLN A 804 22.65 -21.07 0.32
CA GLN A 804 21.76 -22.09 0.88
C GLN A 804 22.20 -23.51 0.46
N CYS A 805 22.55 -23.71 -0.82
CA CYS A 805 23.06 -24.98 -1.31
C CYS A 805 24.43 -25.35 -0.70
N GLU A 806 25.30 -24.38 -0.49
CA GLU A 806 26.59 -24.56 0.18
C GLU A 806 26.40 -25.10 1.60
N MET A 807 25.56 -24.43 2.40
CA MET A 807 25.24 -24.87 3.77
C MET A 807 24.61 -26.28 3.78
N MET A 808 23.63 -26.56 2.92
CA MET A 808 23.02 -27.90 2.86
C MET A 808 24.03 -28.99 2.50
N THR A 809 24.96 -28.73 1.57
CA THR A 809 25.95 -29.70 1.11
C THR A 809 27.06 -29.96 2.14
N ALA A 810 27.33 -28.99 3.01
CA ALA A 810 28.29 -29.13 4.10
C ALA A 810 27.78 -30.08 5.20
N TYR A 811 26.50 -29.93 5.59
CA TYR A 811 25.95 -30.63 6.75
C TYR A 811 25.20 -31.93 6.43
N TYR A 812 24.61 -32.06 5.23
CA TYR A 812 23.82 -33.22 4.84
C TYR A 812 24.43 -34.01 3.69
N LYS A 813 24.22 -35.33 3.70
CA LYS A 813 24.73 -36.24 2.68
C LYS A 813 24.00 -36.08 1.34
N GLN A 814 22.69 -35.85 1.40
CA GLN A 814 21.81 -35.72 0.24
C GLN A 814 21.03 -34.41 0.29
N PRO A 815 21.63 -33.30 -0.16
CA PRO A 815 20.92 -32.03 -0.30
C PRO A 815 19.99 -32.07 -1.51
N VAL A 816 18.73 -31.68 -1.30
CA VAL A 816 17.68 -31.66 -2.32
C VAL A 816 17.14 -30.24 -2.49
N LEU A 817 17.14 -29.76 -3.72
CA LEU A 817 16.39 -28.56 -4.10
C LEU A 817 15.04 -28.99 -4.69
N LEU A 818 13.96 -28.70 -3.99
CA LEU A 818 12.60 -28.93 -4.46
C LEU A 818 12.09 -27.67 -5.16
N ILE A 819 11.83 -27.79 -6.46
CA ILE A 819 11.20 -26.74 -7.26
C ILE A 819 9.72 -27.11 -7.43
N GLU A 820 8.85 -26.31 -6.83
CA GLU A 820 7.41 -26.55 -6.83
C GLU A 820 6.68 -25.65 -7.85
N PHE A 821 5.76 -26.25 -8.61
CA PHE A 821 4.92 -25.62 -9.61
C PHE A 821 3.46 -25.50 -9.14
N GLU A 822 2.67 -24.69 -9.85
CA GLU A 822 1.22 -24.65 -9.66
C GLU A 822 0.52 -25.50 -10.73
N GLU A 823 -0.49 -26.28 -10.32
CA GLU A 823 -1.19 -27.30 -11.14
C GLU A 823 -1.70 -26.79 -12.49
N ASN A 824 -2.06 -25.50 -12.58
CA ASN A 824 -2.65 -24.90 -13.76
C ASN A 824 -1.63 -24.22 -14.70
N LYS A 825 -0.33 -24.40 -14.46
CA LYS A 825 0.74 -23.76 -15.26
C LYS A 825 1.45 -24.80 -16.13
N SER A 826 1.28 -24.71 -17.46
CA SER A 826 2.10 -25.47 -18.41
C SER A 826 3.53 -24.91 -18.38
N PHE A 827 4.52 -25.73 -18.01
CA PHE A 827 5.91 -25.29 -17.89
C PHE A 827 6.69 -25.58 -19.18
N THR A 828 7.28 -24.52 -19.76
CA THR A 828 8.37 -24.63 -20.72
C THR A 828 9.47 -23.65 -20.29
N LEU A 829 10.66 -24.18 -20.01
CA LEU A 829 11.84 -23.37 -19.66
C LEU A 829 12.26 -22.41 -20.80
N GLN A 830 11.80 -22.64 -22.03
CA GLN A 830 12.09 -21.81 -23.19
C GLN A 830 11.36 -20.45 -23.16
N ALA A 831 10.26 -20.31 -22.41
CA ALA A 831 9.48 -19.08 -22.34
C ALA A 831 10.19 -17.93 -21.57
N PHE A 832 11.39 -18.17 -21.04
CA PHE A 832 12.22 -17.18 -20.35
C PHE A 832 13.25 -16.51 -21.26
N GLN A 833 13.26 -16.83 -22.55
CA GLN A 833 14.05 -16.10 -23.55
C GLN A 833 13.51 -14.66 -23.68
N ASP A 834 14.28 -13.68 -23.21
CA ASP A 834 14.04 -12.27 -23.53
C ASP A 834 14.40 -12.06 -25.02
N PRO A 835 13.44 -11.77 -25.92
CA PRO A 835 13.74 -11.61 -27.35
C PRO A 835 14.67 -10.42 -27.64
N ARG A 836 15.05 -9.62 -26.64
CA ARG A 836 15.99 -8.50 -26.75
C ARG A 836 17.44 -8.92 -26.99
N SER A 837 17.84 -10.18 -26.78
CA SER A 837 19.23 -10.62 -27.07
C SER A 837 19.51 -10.75 -28.57
N THR A 838 18.47 -10.95 -29.41
CA THR A 838 18.63 -11.25 -30.84
C THR A 838 19.18 -10.12 -31.72
N VAL A 839 19.42 -8.91 -31.20
CA VAL A 839 19.89 -7.75 -31.99
C VAL A 839 21.31 -7.28 -31.63
N ARG A 840 21.99 -7.87 -30.64
CA ARG A 840 23.37 -7.46 -30.30
C ARG A 840 24.32 -8.64 -30.10
N LYS A 841 24.84 -9.16 -31.21
CA LYS A 841 26.25 -9.57 -31.44
C LYS A 841 26.34 -10.39 -32.72
N LYS A 842 26.28 -9.73 -33.87
CA LYS A 842 26.63 -10.35 -35.15
C LYS A 842 28.10 -10.12 -35.46
N ASP A 843 28.99 -10.45 -34.52
CA ASP A 843 30.42 -10.43 -34.75
C ASP A 843 31.12 -11.49 -33.88
N LYS A 844 31.60 -12.54 -34.56
CA LYS A 844 32.56 -13.57 -34.11
C LYS A 844 32.02 -14.74 -33.26
N ALA A 845 31.29 -15.65 -33.90
CA ALA A 845 31.39 -17.10 -33.66
C ALA A 845 30.90 -17.86 -34.91
N GLY A 846 31.54 -18.98 -35.26
CA GLY A 846 31.24 -19.75 -36.47
C GLY A 846 29.85 -20.40 -36.47
N PRO A 847 29.41 -20.98 -37.60
CA PRO A 847 28.02 -21.36 -37.87
C PRO A 847 27.43 -22.51 -37.00
N ASN A 848 28.18 -23.03 -36.02
CA ASN A 848 27.77 -24.19 -35.20
C ASN A 848 28.04 -24.02 -33.68
N ALA A 849 28.24 -22.79 -33.18
CA ALA A 849 28.24 -22.58 -31.73
C ALA A 849 26.79 -22.46 -31.24
N PRO A 850 26.33 -23.28 -30.26
CA PRO A 850 25.04 -23.02 -29.63
C PRO A 850 25.12 -21.64 -28.96
N GLU A 851 24.27 -20.71 -29.38
CA GLU A 851 24.07 -19.43 -28.71
C GLU A 851 23.43 -19.70 -27.34
N ILE A 852 24.26 -20.01 -26.34
CA ILE A 852 23.84 -20.08 -24.94
C ILE A 852 23.80 -18.62 -24.47
N ASP A 853 22.59 -18.05 -24.38
CA ASP A 853 22.41 -16.74 -23.74
C ASP A 853 22.85 -16.84 -22.26
N ASP A 854 23.83 -16.00 -21.87
CA ASP A 854 24.51 -15.98 -20.55
C ASP A 854 23.56 -15.77 -19.34
N TRP A 855 22.27 -15.50 -19.57
CA TRP A 855 21.28 -15.15 -18.54
C TRP A 855 20.12 -16.14 -18.41
N ASP A 856 20.17 -17.31 -19.07
CA ASP A 856 19.11 -18.29 -18.95
C ASP A 856 19.09 -18.96 -17.55
N ILE A 857 17.90 -19.12 -16.98
CA ILE A 857 17.67 -19.85 -15.72
C ILE A 857 18.19 -21.29 -15.86
N GLN A 858 18.06 -21.87 -17.06
CA GLN A 858 18.64 -23.18 -17.37
C GLN A 858 20.16 -23.19 -17.18
N SER A 859 20.88 -22.21 -17.73
CA SER A 859 22.33 -22.07 -17.58
C SER A 859 22.72 -21.92 -16.11
N LYS A 860 21.97 -21.12 -15.33
CA LYS A 860 22.21 -20.94 -13.89
C LYS A 860 21.97 -22.22 -13.09
N LEU A 861 20.94 -23.00 -13.41
CA LEU A 861 20.69 -24.31 -12.80
C LEU A 861 21.80 -25.32 -13.13
N VAL A 862 22.29 -25.33 -14.37
CA VAL A 862 23.42 -26.17 -14.78
C VAL A 862 24.69 -25.76 -14.02
N LEU A 863 24.98 -24.46 -13.91
CA LEU A 863 26.11 -23.97 -13.12
C LEU A 863 26.00 -24.36 -11.64
N LEU A 864 24.80 -24.29 -11.05
CA LEU A 864 24.55 -24.69 -9.67
C LEU A 864 24.81 -26.19 -9.45
N THR A 865 24.34 -27.04 -10.36
CA THR A 865 24.54 -28.50 -10.28
C THR A 865 25.98 -28.92 -10.56
N LEU A 866 26.71 -28.17 -11.39
CA LEU A 866 28.15 -28.34 -11.57
C LEU A 866 28.95 -27.94 -10.32
N ALA A 867 28.55 -26.85 -9.65
CA ALA A 867 29.20 -26.41 -8.42
C ALA A 867 28.94 -27.36 -7.24
N PHE A 868 27.73 -27.91 -7.14
CA PHE A 868 27.32 -28.80 -6.05
C PHE A 868 26.93 -30.19 -6.59
N PRO A 869 27.90 -31.11 -6.84
CA PRO A 869 27.62 -32.40 -7.47
C PRO A 869 26.77 -33.36 -6.63
N LYS A 870 26.65 -33.09 -5.31
CA LYS A 870 25.76 -33.85 -4.41
C LYS A 870 24.31 -33.35 -4.46
N LEU A 871 24.07 -32.14 -4.97
CA LEU A 871 22.74 -31.52 -5.02
C LEU A 871 21.83 -32.28 -5.99
N ARG A 872 20.65 -32.68 -5.51
CA ARG A 872 19.60 -33.28 -6.32
C ARG A 872 18.49 -32.27 -6.53
N ILE A 873 17.92 -32.22 -7.72
CA ILE A 873 16.79 -31.34 -8.03
C ILE A 873 15.56 -32.21 -8.21
N ILE A 874 14.49 -31.89 -7.48
CA ILE A 874 13.17 -32.49 -7.61
C ILE A 874 12.22 -31.44 -8.17
N TRP A 875 11.45 -31.83 -9.17
CA TRP A 875 10.43 -31.00 -9.79
C TRP A 875 9.07 -31.55 -9.38
N SER A 876 8.25 -30.72 -8.73
CA SER A 876 6.92 -31.12 -8.28
C SER A 876 5.85 -30.27 -8.95
N SER A 877 4.88 -30.92 -9.59
CA SER A 877 3.75 -30.26 -10.28
C SER A 877 2.77 -29.57 -9.33
N SER A 878 2.75 -29.98 -8.06
CA SER A 878 1.86 -29.40 -7.05
C SER A 878 2.27 -29.72 -5.62
N PRO A 879 1.80 -28.96 -4.63
CA PRO A 879 1.99 -29.30 -3.22
C PRO A 879 1.48 -30.72 -2.85
N TYR A 880 0.42 -31.20 -3.48
CA TYR A 880 -0.09 -32.56 -3.30
C TYR A 880 0.90 -33.60 -3.83
N ALA A 881 1.43 -33.39 -5.05
CA ALA A 881 2.47 -34.23 -5.60
C ALA A 881 3.76 -34.20 -4.75
N THR A 882 4.10 -33.05 -4.16
CA THR A 882 5.22 -32.93 -3.23
C THR A 882 5.05 -33.85 -2.03
N ALA A 883 3.85 -33.90 -1.44
CA ALA A 883 3.57 -34.77 -0.30
C ALA A 883 3.69 -36.26 -0.68
N ASP A 884 3.21 -36.66 -1.86
CA ASP A 884 3.37 -38.02 -2.37
C ASP A 884 4.86 -38.38 -2.60
N ILE A 885 5.64 -37.44 -3.16
CA ILE A 885 7.09 -37.60 -3.34
C ILE A 885 7.79 -37.75 -1.98
N PHE A 886 7.42 -36.95 -0.98
CA PHE A 886 7.98 -37.06 0.37
C PHE A 886 7.66 -38.42 0.98
N ALA A 887 6.41 -38.90 0.83
CA ALA A 887 6.02 -40.23 1.30
C ALA A 887 6.84 -41.34 0.62
N GLU A 888 7.14 -41.21 -0.68
CA GLU A 888 7.93 -42.18 -1.42
C GLU A 888 9.42 -42.16 -1.05
N LEU A 889 10.04 -40.97 -0.95
CA LEU A 889 11.45 -40.82 -0.54
C LEU A 889 11.72 -41.34 0.87
N LYS A 890 10.70 -41.36 1.72
CA LYS A 890 10.81 -41.89 3.07
C LYS A 890 10.70 -43.40 3.17
N LYS A 891 10.18 -44.09 2.14
CA LYS A 891 10.08 -45.56 2.15
C LYS A 891 11.48 -46.17 2.32
N ASN A 892 11.60 -47.12 3.25
CA ASN A 892 12.84 -47.84 3.58
C ASN A 892 14.00 -46.99 4.15
N ASN A 893 13.74 -45.73 4.53
CA ASN A 893 14.72 -44.88 5.20
C ASN A 893 14.44 -44.75 6.70
N LYS A 894 15.46 -44.34 7.46
CA LYS A 894 15.30 -44.04 8.90
C LYS A 894 14.58 -42.71 9.10
N GLU A 895 13.80 -42.63 10.17
CA GLU A 895 13.12 -41.41 10.58
C GLU A 895 14.11 -40.38 11.17
N PRO A 896 13.91 -39.07 10.92
CA PRO A 896 14.79 -38.03 11.44
C PRO A 896 14.54 -37.75 12.93
N ASP A 897 15.61 -37.43 13.65
CA ASP A 897 15.54 -36.96 15.04
C ASP A 897 15.51 -35.42 15.10
N PRO A 898 14.45 -34.80 15.66
CA PRO A 898 14.34 -33.35 15.80
C PRO A 898 15.46 -32.70 16.60
N GLN A 899 16.02 -33.35 17.63
CA GLN A 899 17.04 -32.75 18.49
C GLN A 899 18.36 -32.57 17.74
N VAL A 900 18.72 -33.58 16.94
CA VAL A 900 19.92 -33.54 16.09
C VAL A 900 19.78 -32.47 15.02
N ALA A 901 18.60 -32.38 14.39
CA ALA A 901 18.30 -31.40 13.36
C ALA A 901 18.46 -29.94 13.81
N ILE A 902 18.11 -29.62 15.07
CA ILE A 902 18.24 -28.26 15.62
C ILE A 902 19.71 -27.89 15.88
N THR A 903 20.53 -28.87 16.27
CA THR A 903 21.93 -28.63 16.66
C THR A 903 22.83 -28.43 15.46
N ILE A 904 22.52 -29.08 14.33
CA ILE A 904 23.25 -28.95 13.08
C ILE A 904 23.24 -27.48 12.63
N GLY A 905 24.41 -26.89 12.38
CA GLY A 905 24.57 -25.51 11.92
C GLY A 905 24.45 -24.41 12.99
N ALA A 906 24.15 -24.75 14.25
CA ALA A 906 24.04 -23.77 15.34
C ALA A 906 25.41 -23.32 15.90
N GLU A 907 26.48 -24.08 15.69
CA GLU A 907 27.82 -23.80 16.27
C GLU A 907 28.58 -22.65 15.55
N GLU A 908 28.12 -22.16 14.39
CA GLU A 908 28.80 -21.10 13.62
C GLU A 908 28.13 -19.71 13.72
N GLY A 909 26.96 -19.60 14.36
CA GLY A 909 26.18 -18.35 14.44
C GLY A 909 25.92 -17.93 15.88
N GLY A 910 26.76 -17.05 16.43
CA GLY A 910 26.57 -16.46 17.75
C GLY A 910 25.18 -15.84 17.91
N ASP A 911 24.41 -16.39 18.84
CA ASP A 911 23.00 -16.13 19.11
C ASP A 911 22.81 -14.88 20.02
N GLU A 912 23.48 -13.77 19.69
CA GLU A 912 23.42 -12.51 20.47
C GLU A 912 22.64 -11.38 19.77
N ASN A 913 21.95 -11.65 18.66
CA ASN A 913 21.33 -10.61 17.82
C ASN A 913 19.82 -10.40 18.02
N ALA A 914 19.25 -10.83 19.15
CA ALA A 914 17.82 -10.73 19.43
C ALA A 914 17.27 -9.29 19.68
N GLY A 915 18.00 -8.25 19.29
CA GLY A 915 17.59 -6.84 19.49
C GLY A 915 18.01 -5.87 18.39
N VAL A 916 18.61 -6.33 17.28
CA VAL A 916 19.07 -5.45 16.21
C VAL A 916 18.00 -5.34 15.12
N ASN A 917 17.66 -4.12 14.72
CA ASN A 917 16.68 -3.86 13.66
C ASN A 917 17.18 -4.43 12.32
N GLN A 918 16.65 -5.60 11.93
CA GLN A 918 17.04 -6.31 10.71
C GLN A 918 16.86 -5.47 9.45
N LEU A 919 15.83 -4.61 9.40
CA LEU A 919 15.59 -3.71 8.26
C LEU A 919 16.72 -2.68 8.12
N ALA A 920 17.19 -2.13 9.25
CA ALA A 920 18.30 -1.18 9.24
C ALA A 920 19.61 -1.85 8.81
N GLU A 921 19.83 -3.10 9.22
CA GLU A 921 20.98 -3.91 8.80
C GLU A 921 20.95 -4.21 7.28
N GLU A 922 19.79 -4.60 6.75
CA GLU A 922 19.61 -4.85 5.32
C GLU A 922 19.82 -3.57 4.49
N MET A 923 19.28 -2.44 4.96
CA MET A 923 19.47 -1.14 4.31
C MET A 923 20.94 -0.70 4.33
N LEU A 924 21.63 -0.87 5.47
CA LEU A 924 23.05 -0.54 5.59
C LEU A 924 23.90 -1.40 4.63
N ARG A 925 23.61 -2.70 4.53
CA ARG A 925 24.31 -3.61 3.60
C ARG A 925 24.09 -3.28 2.13
N ALA A 926 23.01 -2.59 1.80
CA ALA A 926 22.75 -2.14 0.43
C ALA A 926 23.60 -0.91 0.02
N LEU A 927 24.23 -0.22 0.99
CA LEU A 927 25.05 0.95 0.70
C LEU A 927 26.41 0.56 0.08
N PRO A 928 26.89 1.32 -0.92
CA PRO A 928 28.18 1.07 -1.53
C PRO A 928 29.31 1.22 -0.50
N GLY A 929 30.20 0.22 -0.43
CA GLY A 929 31.31 0.18 0.53
C GLY A 929 30.98 -0.54 1.85
N VAL A 930 29.72 -0.89 2.12
CA VAL A 930 29.36 -1.75 3.26
C VAL A 930 29.50 -3.22 2.87
N THR A 931 30.19 -3.98 3.71
CA THR A 931 30.53 -5.40 3.52
C THR A 931 30.16 -6.20 4.76
N GLN A 932 30.11 -7.52 4.64
CA GLN A 932 29.85 -8.42 5.77
C GLN A 932 30.92 -8.34 6.89
N LYS A 933 32.05 -7.67 6.65
CA LYS A 933 33.09 -7.48 7.67
C LYS A 933 32.95 -6.16 8.43
N ASN A 934 32.53 -5.08 7.77
CA ASN A 934 32.49 -3.75 8.37
C ASN A 934 31.12 -3.34 8.94
N TYR A 935 30.02 -3.96 8.50
CA TYR A 935 28.67 -3.54 8.90
C TYR A 935 28.42 -3.58 10.42
N ARG A 936 28.99 -4.57 11.14
CA ARG A 936 28.92 -4.65 12.61
C ARG A 936 29.66 -3.51 13.28
N GLY A 937 30.82 -3.12 12.73
CA GLY A 937 31.60 -1.98 13.24
C GLY A 937 30.88 -0.65 13.07
N ILE A 938 30.10 -0.50 11.99
CA ILE A 938 29.26 0.68 11.75
C ILE A 938 28.09 0.71 12.76
N MET A 939 27.34 -0.39 12.89
CA MET A 939 26.20 -0.47 13.82
C MET A 939 26.58 -0.25 15.28
N ASN A 940 27.77 -0.69 15.69
CA ASN A 940 28.24 -0.48 17.06
C ASN A 940 28.67 0.97 17.34
N ARG A 941 28.94 1.76 16.29
CA ARG A 941 29.44 3.15 16.43
C ARG A 941 28.38 4.22 16.17
N VAL A 942 27.29 3.88 15.48
CA VAL A 942 26.26 4.85 15.07
C VAL A 942 24.90 4.39 15.60
N GLY A 943 24.18 5.29 16.28
CA GLY A 943 22.91 4.97 16.92
C GLY A 943 21.72 4.93 15.95
N SER A 944 21.82 5.60 14.80
CA SER A 944 20.77 5.61 13.78
C SER A 944 21.29 5.76 12.35
N LEU A 945 20.50 5.30 11.36
CA LEU A 945 20.82 5.52 9.94
C LEU A 945 20.78 7.01 9.56
N ARG A 946 19.97 7.82 10.23
CA ARG A 946 19.94 9.28 10.03
C ARG A 946 21.26 9.91 10.43
N GLU A 947 21.74 9.58 11.63
CA GLU A 947 23.05 10.02 12.12
C GLU A 947 24.16 9.58 11.17
N PHE A 948 24.09 8.35 10.63
CA PHE A 948 25.05 7.86 9.63
C PHE A 948 25.09 8.73 8.37
N CYS A 949 23.96 9.22 7.88
CA CYS A 949 23.87 10.12 6.72
C CYS A 949 24.34 11.56 7.01
N GLU A 950 24.38 11.97 8.28
CA GLU A 950 24.84 13.30 8.71
C GLU A 950 26.36 13.31 9.01
N LEU A 951 27.03 12.16 8.99
CA LEU A 951 28.47 12.04 9.25
C LEU A 951 29.32 12.73 8.17
N SER A 952 30.35 13.43 8.61
CA SER A 952 31.36 13.99 7.70
C SER A 952 32.18 12.89 7.02
N LEU A 953 32.71 13.19 5.82
CA LEU A 953 33.58 12.28 5.06
C LEU A 953 34.69 11.64 5.93
N ARG A 954 35.34 12.43 6.80
CA ARG A 954 36.42 11.93 7.67
C ARG A 954 35.90 10.92 8.70
N GLN A 955 34.78 11.23 9.37
CA GLN A 955 34.18 10.31 10.33
C GLN A 955 33.71 9.01 9.67
N MET A 956 33.18 9.10 8.45
CA MET A 956 32.77 7.91 7.70
C MET A 956 33.98 7.06 7.25
N GLN A 957 35.08 7.69 6.89
CA GLN A 957 36.36 7.01 6.59
C GLN A 957 36.97 6.36 7.85
N ASP A 958 36.89 7.01 9.02
CA ASP A 958 37.38 6.46 10.30
C ASP A 958 36.61 5.20 10.75
N ILE A 959 35.35 5.05 10.30
CA ILE A 959 34.49 3.92 10.63
C ILE A 959 34.63 2.79 9.59
N MET A 960 34.64 3.12 8.29
CA MET A 960 34.53 2.13 7.22
C MET A 960 35.86 1.85 6.50
N GLY A 961 36.83 2.74 6.61
CA GLY A 961 38.05 2.81 5.80
C GLY A 961 37.98 3.89 4.71
N ASP A 962 39.15 4.32 4.20
CA ASP A 962 39.27 5.48 3.30
C ASP A 962 38.47 5.36 1.99
N GLU A 963 38.59 4.22 1.30
CA GLU A 963 37.93 3.96 0.02
C GLU A 963 36.42 3.67 0.16
N PRO A 964 35.98 2.73 1.03
CA PRO A 964 34.54 2.47 1.22
C PRO A 964 33.81 3.66 1.86
N GLY A 965 34.43 4.38 2.80
CA GLY A 965 33.84 5.59 3.39
C GLY A 965 33.66 6.71 2.36
N LYS A 966 34.62 6.88 1.45
CA LYS A 966 34.50 7.84 0.35
C LYS A 966 33.40 7.45 -0.65
N ALA A 967 33.30 6.17 -1.02
CA ALA A 967 32.25 5.68 -1.89
C ALA A 967 30.85 5.91 -1.29
N CYS A 968 30.69 5.59 -0.01
CA CYS A 968 29.44 5.75 0.72
C CYS A 968 29.04 7.23 0.87
N HIS A 969 29.96 8.09 1.32
CA HIS A 969 29.70 9.53 1.45
C HIS A 969 29.41 10.20 0.10
N THR A 970 30.13 9.81 -0.94
CA THR A 970 29.85 10.31 -2.30
C THR A 970 28.43 9.92 -2.69
N PHE A 971 28.05 8.64 -2.55
CA PHE A 971 26.70 8.19 -2.87
C PHE A 971 25.60 8.97 -2.11
N ILE A 972 25.79 9.22 -0.81
CA ILE A 972 24.79 9.91 0.04
C ILE A 972 24.63 11.39 -0.34
N HIS A 973 25.73 12.09 -0.65
CA HIS A 973 25.71 13.53 -0.88
C HIS A 973 25.73 13.96 -2.36
N THR A 974 25.69 13.01 -3.30
CA THR A 974 25.65 13.33 -4.73
C THR A 974 24.23 13.66 -5.18
N THR A 975 24.01 14.89 -5.65
CA THR A 975 22.76 15.31 -6.30
C THR A 975 22.60 14.68 -7.70
N ARG A 976 21.35 14.43 -8.11
CA ARG A 976 20.90 13.63 -9.27
C ARG A 976 21.53 13.93 -10.66
N GLY A 977 22.35 14.98 -10.79
CA GLY A 977 23.09 15.35 -12.02
C GLY A 977 24.53 14.82 -12.12
N GLU A 978 25.14 14.38 -11.01
CA GLU A 978 26.47 13.79 -11.00
C GLU A 978 26.33 12.26 -10.93
N THR A 979 26.65 11.56 -12.01
CA THR A 979 26.55 10.09 -12.02
C THR A 979 27.73 9.51 -11.24
N TYR A 980 27.46 8.86 -10.10
CA TYR A 980 28.43 7.99 -9.44
C TYR A 980 28.76 6.83 -10.38
N MET A 981 29.95 6.87 -10.98
CA MET A 981 30.52 5.77 -11.72
C MET A 981 31.39 4.97 -10.75
N PRO A 982 30.95 3.79 -10.26
CA PRO A 982 31.87 2.89 -9.60
C PRO A 982 32.97 2.53 -10.61
N LYS A 983 34.24 2.69 -10.21
CA LYS A 983 35.37 2.20 -11.00
C LYS A 983 35.44 0.69 -10.97
#